data_AF-A0A7V2HY98-F1
#
_entry.id   AF-A0A7V2HY98-F1
#
_cell.length_a   1.000
_cell.length_b   1.000
_cell.length_c   1.000
_cell.angle_alpha   90.00
_cell.angle_beta   90.00
_cell.angle_gamma   90.00
#
_symmetry.space_group_name_H-M   'P 1'
#
loop_
_entity.id
_entity.type
_entity.pdbx_description
1 polymer ?
#
loop_
_entity_poly.entity_id
_entity_poly.type
_entity_poly.pdbx_seq_one_letter_code
_entity_poly.pdbx_strand_id
1 'polypeptide(L)'
;MLIYLLLAPSLEMIHYYEYLDSLFSNVSKSEGVDKELLKSIAYVQTRFYHHKCPSIDSSIGIMGVKDFSIPINYNKSIEVECENCLNKKITLNGIKAYLVENEENNIRYASKLLRKFLNECSNNIICALKRYGKNDLFVEDVLKIYREGVEFYNLSIKPHLNAPQFKANWIFGADCSPQPEFSFVNRFVPASNSNYTDANRPYDYPISKVIIHTTQGSYNGAISWFQNPNAQASAHYVLRSSDGHSTQMVCHKDIAWHAGNWSYNTRAIGIEHEGYINQNGWYTDTLYLVSARITRTLSNLYSIPKIRDTSAILGHNQVPGCNSPGGGGYSCHTDPGPYWDWKYYIALVNGLSWKDTLFDEFSNNFKRFGPYDSWWFDSLVGYNGGHHFWTYSWTGAITNWARWTPILPFPGIYKVKVYIPQNSKAYVRYRIYYRNGVSEKWVDQSLYNNQWVDLGNYEFNAGYSINNGSITLGDTTISGRENQRIGFDAIVFIYQGPLNGCNDRIVDDGNIGWFAYGTWPLGSYTGYADDYRYNYTSNNDSVIYNPQINCPGGYNLRAWIRKGSNRTSQAKYRVLKANADTIIYLNQFSNNLNDTGWINLGSFCLNSNSKVILYSKTSENSNNIVVISDAIEFKYNPNMNCNVTSNKEFNNIWTIKLENNGVVKINLGINRNISLKVYSINGRKVYEFDGDLKAGYNEIKTNLKDGVYILRFEGEIYKWIIKR
;
A
#
# COMPACT_ATOMS: atom_id res chain seq x y z
N MET A 1 -11.27 1.28 -17.17
CA MET A 1 -9.87 1.71 -17.09
C MET A 1 -9.84 3.23 -17.31
N LEU A 2 -10.18 4.16 -16.41
CA LEU A 2 -10.28 4.22 -14.94
C LEU A 2 -9.47 3.16 -14.20
N ILE A 3 -8.43 3.55 -13.49
CA ILE A 3 -7.52 2.61 -12.83
C ILE A 3 -7.68 2.82 -11.34
N TYR A 4 -7.96 1.75 -10.59
CA TYR A 4 -7.57 1.73 -9.17
C TYR A 4 -6.07 1.42 -9.13
N LEU A 5 -5.32 2.45 -9.52
CA LEU A 5 -3.98 2.64 -9.00
C LEU A 5 -4.11 2.76 -7.47
N LEU A 6 -3.10 2.31 -6.72
CA LEU A 6 -2.60 3.17 -5.64
C LEU A 6 -2.19 4.46 -6.35
N LEU A 7 -3.10 5.43 -6.42
CA LEU A 7 -2.94 6.61 -7.26
C LEU A 7 -1.56 7.18 -6.99
N ALA A 8 -0.75 7.30 -8.05
CA ALA A 8 0.33 8.28 -8.04
C ALA A 8 -0.35 9.58 -7.60
N PRO A 9 -0.04 10.10 -6.40
CA PRO A 9 -0.87 11.08 -5.73
C PRO A 9 -1.17 12.22 -6.70
N SER A 10 -2.42 12.70 -6.73
CA SER A 10 -2.79 13.79 -7.65
C SER A 10 -1.78 14.93 -7.48
N LEU A 11 -1.51 15.71 -8.52
CA LEU A 11 -0.51 16.78 -8.42
C LEU A 11 -0.82 17.75 -7.25
N GLU A 12 -2.11 17.93 -6.97
CA GLU A 12 -2.68 18.57 -5.79
C GLU A 12 -2.30 17.88 -4.46
N MET A 13 -2.46 16.55 -4.35
CA MET A 13 -2.03 15.76 -3.19
C MET A 13 -0.50 15.71 -3.02
N ILE A 14 0.29 15.72 -4.10
CA ILE A 14 1.76 15.88 -4.04
C ILE A 14 2.10 17.24 -3.42
N HIS A 15 1.57 18.33 -3.99
CA HIS A 15 1.79 19.67 -3.48
C HIS A 15 1.28 19.83 -2.04
N TYR A 16 0.19 19.17 -1.66
CA TYR A 16 -0.32 19.14 -0.28
C TYR A 16 0.67 18.48 0.68
N TYR A 17 1.24 17.33 0.32
CA TYR A 17 2.25 16.65 1.15
C TYR A 17 3.58 17.43 1.23
N GLU A 18 4.00 18.11 0.16
CA GLU A 18 5.15 19.03 0.19
C GLU A 18 4.88 20.28 1.03
N TYR A 19 3.67 20.84 0.95
CA TYR A 19 3.22 21.94 1.80
C TYR A 19 3.24 21.53 3.28
N LEU A 20 2.66 20.38 3.64
CA LEU A 20 2.71 19.83 5.00
C LEU A 20 4.15 19.62 5.48
N ASP A 21 5.05 19.05 4.67
CA ASP A 21 6.46 18.87 5.06
C ASP A 21 7.14 20.23 5.33
N SER A 22 6.76 21.28 4.59
CA SER A 22 7.20 22.65 4.86
C SER A 22 6.63 23.21 6.17
N LEU A 23 5.36 22.94 6.50
CA LEU A 23 4.75 23.35 7.78
C LEU A 23 5.45 22.67 8.97
N PHE A 24 5.62 21.34 8.92
CA PHE A 24 6.37 20.60 9.94
C PHE A 24 7.80 21.14 10.08
N SER A 25 8.46 21.47 8.96
CA SER A 25 9.81 22.07 8.98
C SER A 25 9.84 23.45 9.64
N ASN A 26 8.84 24.29 9.39
CA ASN A 26 8.78 25.66 9.91
C ASN A 26 8.37 25.69 11.39
N VAL A 27 7.40 24.87 11.79
CA VAL A 27 7.01 24.70 13.19
C VAL A 27 8.12 24.06 14.01
N SER A 28 8.80 23.03 13.48
CA SER A 28 9.96 22.40 14.15
C SER A 28 11.06 23.42 14.44
N LYS A 29 11.41 24.27 13.48
CA LYS A 29 12.41 25.34 13.66
C LYS A 29 12.01 26.42 14.67
N SER A 30 10.72 26.75 14.78
CA SER A 30 10.24 27.87 15.59
C SER A 30 9.88 27.49 17.03
N GLU A 31 9.39 26.26 17.27
CA GLU A 31 9.08 25.74 18.60
C GLU A 31 10.18 24.79 19.15
N GLY A 32 11.17 24.47 18.30
CA GLY A 32 12.35 23.64 18.58
C GLY A 32 12.07 22.14 18.77
N VAL A 33 10.85 21.68 18.50
CA VAL A 33 10.45 20.27 18.63
C VAL A 33 10.86 19.53 17.37
N ASP A 34 11.28 18.27 17.50
CA ASP A 34 11.73 17.51 16.33
C ASP A 34 10.62 17.34 15.27
N LYS A 35 11.00 17.55 14.01
CA LYS A 35 10.11 17.53 12.85
C LYS A 35 9.48 16.15 12.64
N GLU A 36 10.28 15.10 12.78
CA GLU A 36 9.89 13.75 12.41
C GLU A 36 9.12 13.08 13.56
N LEU A 37 9.33 13.52 14.81
CA LEU A 37 8.43 13.27 15.93
C LEU A 37 7.05 13.92 15.73
N LEU A 38 6.99 15.19 15.32
CA LEU A 38 5.70 15.85 15.01
C LEU A 38 4.96 15.11 13.89
N LYS A 39 5.67 14.70 12.83
CA LYS A 39 5.09 13.83 11.79
C LYS A 39 4.58 12.50 12.34
N SER A 40 5.33 11.86 13.24
CA SER A 40 4.95 10.56 13.83
C SER A 40 3.63 10.66 14.61
N ILE A 41 3.41 11.78 15.31
CA ILE A 41 2.13 12.08 15.98
C ILE A 41 1.00 12.27 14.96
N ALA A 42 1.21 13.08 13.91
CA ALA A 42 0.22 13.31 12.87
C ALA A 42 -0.13 12.02 12.09
N TYR A 43 0.85 11.15 11.85
CA TYR A 43 0.63 9.88 11.20
C TYR A 43 -0.21 8.93 12.07
N VAL A 44 0.10 8.81 13.36
CA VAL A 44 -0.64 7.94 14.30
C VAL A 44 -2.04 8.46 14.62
N GLN A 45 -2.27 9.78 14.66
CA GLN A 45 -3.60 10.33 14.97
C GLN A 45 -4.51 10.48 13.74
N THR A 46 -3.95 10.79 12.56
CA THR A 46 -4.78 11.18 11.39
C THR A 46 -4.25 10.69 10.05
N ARG A 47 -3.14 9.95 10.00
CA ARG A 47 -2.41 9.63 8.76
C ARG A 47 -2.10 10.89 7.91
N PHE A 48 -1.81 12.00 8.58
CA PHE A 48 -1.64 13.35 8.01
C PHE A 48 -2.91 14.01 7.41
N TYR A 49 -4.12 13.50 7.68
CA TYR A 49 -5.35 14.15 7.24
C TYR A 49 -5.82 15.22 8.22
N HIS A 50 -6.12 16.43 7.74
CA HIS A 50 -6.69 17.49 8.58
C HIS A 50 -8.23 17.40 8.67
N HIS A 51 -8.73 16.66 9.66
CA HIS A 51 -10.18 16.56 9.91
C HIS A 51 -10.74 17.82 10.59
N LYS A 52 -11.80 18.39 9.97
CA LYS A 52 -12.43 19.65 10.42
C LYS A 52 -13.46 19.47 11.54
N CYS A 53 -13.89 18.25 11.80
CA CYS A 53 -14.79 17.90 12.90
C CYS A 53 -14.02 17.19 14.01
N PRO A 54 -14.44 17.32 15.29
CA PRO A 54 -13.91 16.47 16.35
C PRO A 54 -14.13 15.00 16.02
N SER A 55 -13.13 14.16 16.29
CA SER A 55 -13.26 12.70 16.22
C SER A 55 -13.97 12.16 17.47
N ILE A 56 -14.25 10.86 17.51
CA ILE A 56 -14.97 10.20 18.61
C ILE A 56 -14.37 10.47 20.01
N ASP A 57 -13.04 10.60 20.11
CA ASP A 57 -12.32 10.89 21.35
C ASP A 57 -12.15 12.39 21.64
N SER A 58 -12.91 13.24 20.94
CA SER A 58 -12.86 14.70 20.97
C SER A 58 -11.53 15.34 20.53
N SER A 59 -10.64 14.60 19.87
CA SER A 59 -9.44 15.20 19.26
C SER A 59 -9.76 16.01 18.00
N ILE A 60 -8.89 16.99 17.69
CA ILE A 60 -9.13 18.00 16.65
C ILE A 60 -7.92 18.16 15.71
N GLY A 61 -8.20 18.11 14.40
CA GLY A 61 -7.28 18.41 13.30
C GLY A 61 -6.08 17.45 13.18
N ILE A 62 -5.20 17.74 12.21
CA ILE A 62 -4.10 16.86 11.76
C ILE A 62 -3.21 16.26 12.86
N MET A 63 -3.09 16.90 14.04
CA MET A 63 -2.28 16.42 15.17
C MET A 63 -3.07 15.70 16.27
N GLY A 64 -4.40 15.56 16.14
CA GLY A 64 -5.27 14.97 17.14
C GLY A 64 -5.21 15.70 18.49
N VAL A 65 -5.41 17.02 18.51
CA VAL A 65 -5.28 17.83 19.75
C VAL A 65 -6.45 17.57 20.71
N LYS A 66 -6.15 17.08 21.93
CA LYS A 66 -7.11 16.75 23.02
C LYS A 66 -6.94 17.56 24.30
N ASP A 67 -6.01 18.51 24.30
CA ASP A 67 -5.67 19.32 25.47
C ASP A 67 -5.55 20.77 25.05
N PHE A 68 -6.32 21.64 25.70
CA PHE A 68 -6.44 23.06 25.33
C PHE A 68 -5.85 23.97 26.43
N SER A 69 -4.90 23.45 27.23
CA SER A 69 -4.29 24.15 28.38
C SER A 69 -3.19 25.16 28.02
N ILE A 70 -3.07 25.54 26.75
CA ILE A 70 -2.28 26.70 26.30
C ILE A 70 -3.26 27.80 25.88
N PRO A 71 -3.26 28.97 26.55
CA PRO A 71 -4.11 30.09 26.17
C PRO A 71 -3.80 30.62 24.75
N ILE A 72 -4.84 31.00 24.03
CA ILE A 72 -4.74 31.77 22.77
C ILE A 72 -5.82 32.84 22.78
N ASN A 73 -5.50 34.05 22.34
CA ASN A 73 -6.50 35.09 22.07
C ASN A 73 -7.21 34.79 20.74
N TYR A 74 -8.19 33.88 20.76
CA TYR A 74 -9.05 33.59 19.61
C TYR A 74 -10.51 33.48 20.06
N ASN A 75 -11.29 34.52 19.77
CA ASN A 75 -12.67 34.67 20.24
C ASN A 75 -13.72 34.44 19.13
N LYS A 76 -13.30 33.98 17.95
CA LYS A 76 -14.20 33.63 16.84
C LYS A 76 -14.82 32.26 17.10
N SER A 77 -16.13 32.15 16.96
CA SER A 77 -16.82 30.86 16.79
C SER A 77 -17.08 30.59 15.31
N ILE A 78 -17.08 29.32 14.90
CA ILE A 78 -17.40 28.90 13.54
C ILE A 78 -18.45 27.80 13.56
N GLU A 79 -19.33 27.78 12.56
CA GLU A 79 -20.08 26.58 12.21
C GLU A 79 -19.21 25.71 11.30
N VAL A 80 -19.04 24.43 11.65
CA VAL A 80 -18.51 23.42 10.74
C VAL A 80 -19.64 22.48 10.36
N GLU A 81 -19.84 22.25 9.07
CA GLU A 81 -20.72 21.19 8.60
C GLU A 81 -20.05 19.83 8.81
N CYS A 82 -20.55 19.07 9.78
CA CYS A 82 -20.06 17.74 10.07
C CYS A 82 -20.96 16.70 9.38
N GLU A 83 -20.59 16.37 8.15
CA GLU A 83 -21.18 15.31 7.31
C GLU A 83 -21.37 14.00 8.11
N ASN A 84 -20.40 13.68 8.97
CA ASN A 84 -20.38 12.46 9.77
C ASN A 84 -21.14 12.58 11.11
N CYS A 85 -21.89 13.67 11.34
CA CYS A 85 -22.65 13.93 12.56
C CYS A 85 -24.12 14.27 12.25
N LEU A 86 -24.84 13.39 11.55
CA LEU A 86 -26.25 13.58 11.16
C LEU A 86 -26.49 14.80 10.25
N ASN A 87 -25.49 15.19 9.44
CA ASN A 87 -25.44 16.48 8.72
C ASN A 87 -25.67 17.71 9.62
N LYS A 88 -25.36 17.63 10.92
CA LYS A 88 -25.48 18.77 11.83
C LYS A 88 -24.29 19.70 11.68
N LYS A 89 -24.60 20.99 11.61
CA LYS A 89 -23.64 22.05 11.87
C LYS A 89 -23.24 22.02 13.34
N ILE A 90 -21.94 22.00 13.61
CA ILE A 90 -21.38 22.04 14.97
C ILE A 90 -20.70 23.40 15.15
N THR A 91 -21.15 24.15 16.15
CA THR A 91 -20.51 25.42 16.53
C THR A 91 -19.26 25.14 17.36
N LEU A 92 -18.08 25.39 16.79
CA LEU A 92 -16.80 25.35 17.52
C LEU A 92 -16.49 26.75 18.06
N ASN A 93 -16.26 26.83 19.37
CA ASN A 93 -15.99 28.10 20.06
C ASN A 93 -14.49 28.33 20.26
N GLY A 94 -14.02 29.53 19.91
CA GLY A 94 -12.69 30.06 20.24
C GLY A 94 -11.54 29.17 19.80
N ILE A 95 -10.71 28.72 20.77
CA ILE A 95 -9.52 27.89 20.52
C ILE A 95 -9.82 26.67 19.63
N LYS A 96 -11.00 26.03 19.75
CA LYS A 96 -11.36 24.87 18.91
C LYS A 96 -11.54 25.22 17.44
N ALA A 97 -12.04 26.42 17.12
CA ALA A 97 -12.20 26.91 15.76
C ALA A 97 -10.83 27.15 15.09
N TYR A 98 -9.94 27.87 15.79
CA TYR A 98 -8.58 28.20 15.34
C TYR A 98 -7.76 26.98 14.89
N LEU A 99 -7.97 25.84 15.56
CA LEU A 99 -7.28 24.57 15.32
C LEU A 99 -7.93 23.69 14.23
N VAL A 100 -9.08 24.10 13.69
CA VAL A 100 -9.83 23.45 12.60
C VAL A 100 -9.72 24.22 11.28
N GLU A 101 -9.56 25.54 11.32
CA GLU A 101 -9.51 26.35 10.09
C GLU A 101 -8.21 26.18 9.29
N ASN A 102 -7.15 25.60 9.87
CA ASN A 102 -5.80 25.67 9.32
C ASN A 102 -4.84 24.60 9.91
N GLU A 103 -4.08 23.92 9.07
CA GLU A 103 -3.09 22.92 9.49
C GLU A 103 -1.92 23.52 10.28
N GLU A 104 -1.37 24.68 9.88
CA GLU A 104 -0.22 25.26 10.58
C GLU A 104 -0.56 25.62 12.02
N ASN A 105 -1.74 26.22 12.26
CA ASN A 105 -2.24 26.51 13.60
C ASN A 105 -2.33 25.24 14.46
N ASN A 106 -2.82 24.14 13.89
CA ASN A 106 -2.94 22.85 14.57
C ASN A 106 -1.57 22.22 14.89
N ILE A 107 -0.67 22.16 13.89
CA ILE A 107 0.71 21.66 14.03
C ILE A 107 1.51 22.51 15.03
N ARG A 108 1.37 23.83 14.97
CA ARG A 108 2.01 24.80 15.88
C ARG A 108 1.52 24.66 17.32
N TYR A 109 0.20 24.53 17.52
CA TYR A 109 -0.35 24.33 18.85
C TYR A 109 0.05 22.99 19.46
N ALA A 110 -0.02 21.91 18.69
CA ALA A 110 0.45 20.60 19.10
C ALA A 110 1.95 20.60 19.45
N SER A 111 2.77 21.31 18.68
CA SER A 111 4.20 21.48 18.95
C SER A 111 4.46 22.26 20.24
N LYS A 112 3.73 23.36 20.49
CA LYS A 112 3.79 24.10 21.77
C LYS A 112 3.32 23.25 22.95
N LEU A 113 2.29 22.44 22.78
CA LEU A 113 1.77 21.51 23.78
C LEU A 113 2.78 20.41 24.10
N LEU A 114 3.42 19.83 23.08
CA LEU A 114 4.47 18.83 23.25
C LEU A 114 5.74 19.44 23.86
N ARG A 115 6.12 20.67 23.50
CA ARG A 115 7.19 21.45 24.17
C ARG A 115 6.88 21.66 25.65
N LYS A 116 5.67 22.11 25.99
CA LYS A 116 5.20 22.27 27.38
C LYS A 116 5.35 20.96 28.15
N PHE A 117 4.84 19.85 27.62
CA PHE A 117 4.95 18.56 28.28
C PHE A 117 6.39 18.01 28.33
N LEU A 118 7.24 18.25 27.32
CA LEU A 118 8.66 17.91 27.39
C LEU A 118 9.36 18.67 28.52
N ASN A 119 9.12 19.98 28.65
CA ASN A 119 9.69 20.77 29.75
C ASN A 119 9.21 20.27 31.12
N GLU A 120 7.90 20.03 31.28
CA GLU A 120 7.30 19.50 32.51
C GLU A 120 7.71 18.04 32.83
N CYS A 121 8.21 17.30 31.83
CA CYS A 121 8.73 15.93 31.94
C CYS A 121 10.26 15.85 31.95
N SER A 122 10.99 16.96 32.16
CA SER A 122 12.47 17.00 32.14
C SER A 122 13.09 16.44 30.84
N ASN A 123 12.46 16.76 29.70
CA ASN A 123 12.73 16.26 28.35
C ASN A 123 12.49 14.74 28.13
N ASN A 124 11.85 14.04 29.06
CA ASN A 124 11.45 12.65 28.86
C ASN A 124 10.29 12.54 27.85
N ILE A 125 10.61 12.07 26.64
CA ILE A 125 9.67 11.91 25.52
C ILE A 125 8.51 10.93 25.81
N ILE A 126 8.75 9.85 26.57
CA ILE A 126 7.69 8.89 26.96
C ILE A 126 6.65 9.58 27.85
N CYS A 127 7.11 10.33 28.86
CA CYS A 127 6.25 11.13 29.72
C CYS A 127 5.48 12.21 28.92
N ALA A 128 6.16 12.91 28.01
CA ALA A 128 5.53 13.96 27.22
C ALA A 128 4.46 13.40 26.25
N LEU A 129 4.72 12.27 25.60
CA LEU A 129 3.75 11.58 24.74
C LEU A 129 2.58 11.00 25.54
N LYS A 130 2.81 10.43 26.74
CA LYS A 130 1.73 9.95 27.64
C LYS A 130 0.76 11.09 27.95
N ARG A 131 1.27 12.28 28.24
CA ARG A 131 0.44 13.47 28.52
C ARG A 131 -0.25 14.05 27.28
N TYR A 132 0.38 13.95 26.11
CA TYR A 132 -0.21 14.37 24.83
C TYR A 132 -1.38 13.47 24.41
N GLY A 133 -1.15 12.15 24.27
CA GLY A 133 -2.16 11.21 23.77
C GLY A 133 -3.17 10.73 24.81
N LYS A 134 -2.85 10.89 26.10
CA LYS A 134 -3.62 10.45 27.28
C LYS A 134 -3.80 8.93 27.42
N ASN A 135 -3.05 8.12 26.65
CA ASN A 135 -2.94 6.67 26.81
C ASN A 135 -1.57 6.12 26.38
N ASP A 136 -1.28 4.87 26.75
CA ASP A 136 0.02 4.23 26.52
C ASP A 136 0.17 3.63 25.11
N LEU A 137 -0.92 3.29 24.41
CA LEU A 137 -0.87 2.82 23.02
C LEU A 137 -0.32 3.90 22.09
N PHE A 138 -0.77 5.15 22.26
CA PHE A 138 -0.24 6.30 21.53
C PHE A 138 1.28 6.40 21.63
N VAL A 139 1.84 6.09 22.79
CA VAL A 139 3.28 6.23 23.08
C VAL A 139 4.06 5.08 22.43
N GLU A 140 3.51 3.86 22.50
CA GLU A 140 4.05 2.70 21.79
C GLU A 140 4.05 2.93 20.27
N ASP A 141 2.93 3.37 19.71
CA ASP A 141 2.76 3.60 18.28
C ASP A 141 3.61 4.76 17.76
N VAL A 142 3.60 5.92 18.42
CA VAL A 142 4.41 7.08 18.00
C VAL A 142 5.90 6.77 18.11
N LEU A 143 6.36 6.10 19.18
CA LEU A 143 7.79 5.77 19.29
C LEU A 143 8.21 4.66 18.32
N LYS A 144 7.33 3.71 17.97
CA LYS A 144 7.57 2.75 16.89
C LYS A 144 7.78 3.49 15.56
N ILE A 145 6.81 4.30 15.15
CA ILE A 145 6.83 5.07 13.89
C ILE A 145 8.03 6.02 13.83
N TYR A 146 8.35 6.69 14.94
CA TYR A 146 9.49 7.60 15.03
C TYR A 146 10.84 6.87 14.92
N ARG A 147 10.98 5.69 15.54
CA ARG A 147 12.19 4.86 15.47
C ARG A 147 12.41 4.22 14.10
N GLU A 148 11.36 3.62 13.54
CA GLU A 148 11.42 2.79 12.33
C GLU A 148 11.33 3.61 11.04
N GLY A 149 10.71 4.78 11.08
CA GLY A 149 10.40 5.59 9.90
C GLY A 149 9.22 5.02 9.09
N VAL A 150 8.73 5.80 8.13
CA VAL A 150 7.62 5.43 7.24
C VAL A 150 7.82 6.09 5.88
N GLU A 151 7.79 5.30 4.81
CA GLU A 151 7.65 5.85 3.45
C GLU A 151 6.19 6.23 3.20
N PHE A 152 5.94 7.53 2.98
CA PHE A 152 4.60 8.09 2.79
C PHE A 152 4.63 9.25 1.80
N TYR A 153 4.62 8.92 0.51
CA TYR A 153 4.71 9.89 -0.59
C TYR A 153 5.86 10.90 -0.35
N ASN A 154 5.62 12.19 -0.56
CA ASN A 154 6.62 13.26 -0.33
C ASN A 154 6.71 13.70 1.15
N LEU A 155 5.93 13.10 2.07
CA LEU A 155 5.85 13.46 3.50
C LEU A 155 6.50 12.42 4.44
N SER A 156 7.24 11.45 3.87
CA SER A 156 7.91 10.34 4.56
C SER A 156 8.61 10.73 5.88
N ILE A 157 8.55 9.83 6.87
CA ILE A 157 9.12 9.95 8.21
C ILE A 157 10.50 9.28 8.24
N LYS A 158 11.54 10.00 8.68
CA LYS A 158 12.90 9.46 8.79
C LYS A 158 13.10 8.66 10.11
N PRO A 159 13.81 7.52 10.08
CA PRO A 159 14.04 6.68 11.25
C PRO A 159 14.95 7.33 12.30
N HIS A 160 14.51 7.37 13.55
CA HIS A 160 15.27 7.83 14.72
C HIS A 160 15.64 6.65 15.61
N LEU A 161 16.59 5.83 15.15
CA LEU A 161 16.99 4.56 15.77
C LEU A 161 17.34 4.66 17.28
N ASN A 162 17.82 5.83 17.71
CA ASN A 162 18.22 6.15 19.08
C ASN A 162 17.06 6.60 19.99
N ALA A 163 15.85 6.86 19.46
CA ALA A 163 14.69 7.20 20.28
C ALA A 163 14.28 5.99 21.15
N PRO A 164 13.75 6.19 22.37
CA PRO A 164 13.55 5.10 23.31
C PRO A 164 12.48 4.12 22.83
N GLN A 165 12.66 2.83 23.16
CA GLN A 165 11.59 1.86 23.03
C GLN A 165 10.56 2.05 24.15
N PHE A 166 9.30 1.83 23.83
CA PHE A 166 8.21 1.75 24.79
C PHE A 166 7.27 0.61 24.37
N LYS A 167 6.70 -0.08 25.36
CA LYS A 167 5.66 -1.10 25.18
C LYS A 167 4.62 -0.85 26.26
N ALA A 168 3.35 -0.76 25.90
CA ALA A 168 2.30 -0.51 26.86
C ALA A 168 2.07 -1.73 27.76
N ASN A 169 2.03 -1.50 29.07
CA ASN A 169 1.72 -2.52 30.07
C ASN A 169 0.21 -2.52 30.35
N TRP A 170 -0.40 -3.70 30.36
CA TRP A 170 -1.84 -3.87 30.56
C TRP A 170 -2.09 -4.76 31.77
N ILE A 171 -2.96 -4.30 32.67
CA ILE A 171 -3.55 -5.13 33.71
C ILE A 171 -4.77 -5.80 33.07
N PHE A 172 -4.84 -7.12 33.15
CA PHE A 172 -5.97 -7.88 32.63
C PHE A 172 -7.17 -7.69 33.56
N GLY A 173 -8.28 -7.19 33.02
CA GLY A 173 -9.57 -7.26 33.69
C GLY A 173 -9.99 -8.73 33.85
N ALA A 174 -10.68 -9.05 34.95
CA ALA A 174 -11.14 -10.41 35.22
C ALA A 174 -12.20 -10.88 34.21
N ASP A 175 -12.48 -12.19 34.26
CA ASP A 175 -13.52 -12.93 33.51
C ASP A 175 -13.28 -13.20 32.01
N CYS A 176 -12.16 -12.77 31.44
CA CYS A 176 -11.66 -13.27 30.16
C CYS A 176 -10.21 -13.75 30.23
N SER A 177 -9.83 -14.59 29.25
CA SER A 177 -8.43 -14.95 29.02
C SER A 177 -7.59 -13.68 28.81
N PRO A 178 -6.35 -13.60 29.33
CA PRO A 178 -5.44 -12.46 29.11
C PRO A 178 -4.92 -12.35 27.66
N GLN A 179 -5.51 -13.07 26.71
CA GLN A 179 -5.15 -13.15 25.30
C GLN A 179 -6.41 -13.14 24.43
N PRO A 180 -6.37 -12.63 23.18
CA PRO A 180 -7.51 -12.68 22.27
C PRO A 180 -8.02 -14.10 22.04
N GLU A 181 -9.33 -14.24 21.82
CA GLU A 181 -9.96 -15.53 21.52
C GLU A 181 -9.49 -16.12 20.18
N PHE A 182 -8.96 -15.28 19.29
CA PHE A 182 -8.29 -15.69 18.06
C PHE A 182 -6.79 -15.41 18.12
N SER A 183 -5.97 -16.46 18.07
CA SER A 183 -4.49 -16.39 18.18
C SER A 183 -3.76 -15.61 17.07
N PHE A 184 -4.48 -15.06 16.09
CA PHE A 184 -3.96 -14.18 15.06
C PHE A 184 -4.34 -12.70 15.24
N VAL A 185 -5.14 -12.38 16.26
CA VAL A 185 -5.42 -11.00 16.70
C VAL A 185 -4.27 -10.54 17.60
N ASN A 186 -3.81 -9.30 17.44
CA ASN A 186 -2.48 -8.92 17.92
C ASN A 186 -2.41 -8.64 19.43
N ARG A 187 -3.48 -8.18 20.07
CA ARG A 187 -3.57 -8.01 21.54
C ARG A 187 -5.01 -7.99 22.05
N PHE A 188 -5.17 -8.23 23.35
CA PHE A 188 -6.41 -7.97 24.08
C PHE A 188 -6.19 -6.73 24.97
N VAL A 189 -7.10 -5.77 24.93
CA VAL A 189 -7.09 -4.56 25.77
C VAL A 189 -8.54 -4.28 26.17
N PRO A 190 -8.95 -4.55 27.43
CA PRO A 190 -10.36 -4.53 27.80
C PRO A 190 -10.98 -3.15 27.64
N ALA A 191 -12.25 -3.13 27.18
CA ALA A 191 -13.16 -2.00 27.38
C ALA A 191 -13.53 -1.84 28.87
N SER A 192 -14.08 -0.69 29.24
CA SER A 192 -14.67 -0.52 30.57
C SER A 192 -15.89 -1.44 30.75
N ASN A 193 -16.03 -2.05 31.92
CA ASN A 193 -17.22 -2.80 32.33
C ASN A 193 -18.49 -1.94 32.44
N SER A 194 -18.38 -0.61 32.38
CA SER A 194 -19.53 0.30 32.24
C SER A 194 -20.03 0.46 30.79
N ASN A 195 -19.37 -0.17 29.81
CA ASN A 195 -19.63 0.00 28.38
C ASN A 195 -20.08 -1.27 27.65
N TYR A 196 -20.31 -2.39 28.34
CA TYR A 196 -20.85 -3.63 27.80
C TYR A 196 -21.79 -4.30 28.81
N THR A 197 -22.48 -5.37 28.40
CA THR A 197 -23.33 -6.18 29.31
C THR A 197 -22.81 -7.60 29.39
N ASP A 198 -22.61 -8.08 30.62
CA ASP A 198 -22.19 -9.46 30.89
C ASP A 198 -23.23 -10.47 30.36
N ALA A 199 -22.77 -11.53 29.69
CA ALA A 199 -23.65 -12.59 29.19
C ALA A 199 -22.89 -13.93 29.00
N ASN A 200 -23.64 -15.00 28.78
CA ASN A 200 -23.10 -16.32 28.40
C ASN A 200 -23.41 -16.64 26.93
N ARG A 201 -23.01 -15.76 26.00
CA ARG A 201 -23.13 -16.05 24.55
C ARG A 201 -22.17 -17.18 24.14
N PRO A 202 -22.56 -18.09 23.22
CA PRO A 202 -23.74 -18.01 22.35
C PRO A 202 -25.04 -18.58 22.95
N TYR A 203 -25.10 -18.99 24.22
CA TYR A 203 -26.28 -19.65 24.80
C TYR A 203 -27.45 -18.68 25.00
N ASP A 204 -27.27 -17.63 25.81
CA ASP A 204 -28.37 -16.69 26.14
C ASP A 204 -28.75 -15.83 24.92
N TYR A 205 -27.73 -15.40 24.17
CA TYR A 205 -27.90 -14.62 22.96
C TYR A 205 -27.02 -15.17 21.82
N PRO A 206 -27.56 -16.04 20.95
CA PRO A 206 -26.81 -16.59 19.82
C PRO A 206 -26.25 -15.50 18.90
N ILE A 207 -24.93 -15.52 18.72
CA ILE A 207 -24.22 -14.68 17.76
C ILE A 207 -24.61 -15.14 16.36
N SER A 208 -25.16 -14.22 15.57
CA SER A 208 -25.65 -14.47 14.21
C SER A 208 -25.20 -13.42 13.20
N LYS A 209 -24.53 -12.36 13.65
CA LYS A 209 -24.17 -11.20 12.83
C LYS A 209 -22.75 -10.71 13.05
N VAL A 210 -22.19 -10.09 12.02
CA VAL A 210 -20.99 -9.24 12.14
C VAL A 210 -21.34 -7.85 11.59
N ILE A 211 -21.16 -6.83 12.41
CA ILE A 211 -21.44 -5.44 12.04
C ILE A 211 -20.12 -4.71 11.81
N ILE A 212 -19.99 -4.12 10.63
CA ILE A 212 -18.82 -3.40 10.17
C ILE A 212 -19.04 -1.92 10.42
N HIS A 213 -18.17 -1.34 11.24
CA HIS A 213 -18.19 0.07 11.64
C HIS A 213 -16.98 0.84 11.10
N THR A 214 -17.01 2.16 11.23
CA THR A 214 -15.84 3.02 11.04
C THR A 214 -15.75 4.03 12.17
N THR A 215 -14.59 4.09 12.82
CA THR A 215 -14.38 4.74 14.13
C THR A 215 -14.65 6.24 14.19
N GLN A 216 -14.63 6.94 13.04
CA GLN A 216 -14.57 8.40 12.97
C GLN A 216 -13.43 8.98 13.83
N GLY A 217 -12.26 8.34 13.78
CA GLY A 217 -11.13 8.64 14.66
C GLY A 217 -9.98 7.63 14.57
N SER A 218 -8.90 7.88 15.31
CA SER A 218 -7.72 7.02 15.35
C SER A 218 -7.96 5.69 16.08
N TYR A 219 -7.13 4.70 15.77
CA TYR A 219 -7.12 3.37 16.37
C TYR A 219 -7.00 3.41 17.90
N ASN A 220 -5.99 4.12 18.40
CA ASN A 220 -5.77 4.37 19.82
C ASN A 220 -6.84 5.30 20.42
N GLY A 221 -7.52 6.10 19.60
CA GLY A 221 -8.65 6.94 20.00
C GLY A 221 -9.89 6.12 20.33
N ALA A 222 -10.30 5.23 19.42
CA ALA A 222 -11.42 4.31 19.65
C ALA A 222 -11.20 3.39 20.86
N ILE A 223 -9.99 2.84 21.02
CA ILE A 223 -9.62 2.04 22.21
C ILE A 223 -9.72 2.90 23.49
N SER A 224 -9.22 4.14 23.46
CA SER A 224 -9.32 5.07 24.60
C SER A 224 -10.75 5.49 24.92
N TRP A 225 -11.63 5.53 23.92
CA TRP A 225 -13.05 5.84 24.09
C TRP A 225 -13.79 4.68 24.77
N PHE A 226 -13.60 3.45 24.30
CA PHE A 226 -14.22 2.26 24.90
C PHE A 226 -13.68 1.93 26.31
N GLN A 227 -12.54 2.52 26.71
CA GLN A 227 -12.02 2.49 28.08
C GLN A 227 -12.57 3.59 29.01
N ASN A 228 -13.22 4.63 28.50
CA ASN A 228 -13.87 5.65 29.32
C ASN A 228 -15.22 5.11 29.84
N PRO A 229 -15.45 4.96 31.16
CA PRO A 229 -16.72 4.43 31.71
C PRO A 229 -17.94 5.31 31.42
N ASN A 230 -17.73 6.56 30.98
CA ASN A 230 -18.80 7.48 30.58
C ASN A 230 -19.11 7.43 29.08
N ALA A 231 -18.44 6.58 28.29
CA ALA A 231 -18.64 6.50 26.85
C ALA A 231 -19.95 5.81 26.45
N GLN A 232 -20.42 4.87 27.27
CA GLN A 232 -21.63 4.05 27.02
C GLN A 232 -21.61 3.36 25.64
N ALA A 233 -20.41 3.01 25.17
CA ALA A 233 -20.17 2.37 23.88
C ALA A 233 -18.94 1.46 23.93
N SER A 234 -18.99 0.32 23.23
CA SER A 234 -17.86 -0.59 23.04
C SER A 234 -18.03 -1.47 21.80
N ALA A 235 -16.92 -1.85 21.18
CA ALA A 235 -16.88 -2.88 20.13
C ALA A 235 -16.05 -4.09 20.58
N HIS A 236 -16.19 -5.22 19.90
CA HIS A 236 -15.43 -6.43 20.22
C HIS A 236 -14.01 -6.35 19.65
N TYR A 237 -13.87 -5.80 18.44
CA TYR A 237 -12.59 -5.64 17.74
C TYR A 237 -12.39 -4.21 17.24
N VAL A 238 -11.14 -3.72 17.31
CA VAL A 238 -10.69 -2.47 16.69
C VAL A 238 -9.47 -2.79 15.82
N LEU A 239 -9.43 -2.28 14.58
CA LEU A 239 -8.40 -2.56 13.58
C LEU A 239 -7.74 -1.28 13.05
N ARG A 240 -6.40 -1.26 12.98
CA ARG A 240 -5.60 -0.14 12.50
C ARG A 240 -5.46 -0.13 10.98
N SER A 241 -5.54 1.05 10.38
CA SER A 241 -5.53 1.30 8.95
C SER A 241 -4.15 1.13 8.31
N SER A 242 -3.07 1.44 9.04
CA SER A 242 -1.70 1.44 8.50
C SER A 242 -1.12 0.04 8.28
N ASP A 243 -1.28 -0.86 9.25
CA ASP A 243 -0.65 -2.18 9.28
C ASP A 243 -1.62 -3.34 9.61
N GLY A 244 -2.93 -3.07 9.66
CA GLY A 244 -3.95 -4.06 10.02
C GLY A 244 -3.91 -4.51 11.48
N HIS A 245 -3.11 -3.87 12.34
CA HIS A 245 -2.93 -4.30 13.73
C HIS A 245 -4.28 -4.29 14.47
N SER A 246 -4.60 -5.41 15.09
CA SER A 246 -5.93 -5.72 15.64
C SER A 246 -5.91 -5.86 17.17
N THR A 247 -6.87 -5.23 17.83
CA THR A 247 -7.11 -5.35 19.28
C THR A 247 -8.49 -5.94 19.50
N GLN A 248 -8.60 -6.94 20.38
CA GLN A 248 -9.88 -7.36 20.95
C GLN A 248 -10.13 -6.60 22.26
N MET A 249 -11.36 -6.15 22.49
CA MET A 249 -11.75 -5.32 23.64
C MET A 249 -12.92 -5.84 24.47
N VAL A 250 -13.84 -6.57 23.83
CA VAL A 250 -14.94 -7.28 24.48
C VAL A 250 -14.93 -8.72 23.96
N CYS A 251 -15.16 -9.66 24.88
CA CYS A 251 -15.14 -11.10 24.60
C CYS A 251 -16.45 -11.52 23.94
N HIS A 252 -16.45 -12.59 23.16
CA HIS A 252 -17.67 -13.04 22.48
C HIS A 252 -18.78 -13.43 23.46
N LYS A 253 -18.45 -13.88 24.69
CA LYS A 253 -19.45 -14.19 25.73
C LYS A 253 -20.33 -12.98 26.07
N ASP A 254 -19.76 -11.78 26.11
CA ASP A 254 -20.40 -10.54 26.57
C ASP A 254 -20.92 -9.69 25.41
N ILE A 255 -21.85 -8.78 25.69
CA ILE A 255 -22.56 -7.96 24.70
C ILE A 255 -21.94 -6.57 24.65
N ALA A 256 -21.06 -6.32 23.67
CA ALA A 256 -20.54 -4.98 23.42
C ALA A 256 -21.63 -4.01 22.90
N TRP A 257 -21.51 -2.73 23.22
CA TRP A 257 -22.49 -1.70 22.88
C TRP A 257 -22.04 -0.87 21.66
N HIS A 258 -22.16 -1.45 20.45
CA HIS A 258 -21.68 -0.85 19.20
C HIS A 258 -22.78 -0.42 18.23
N ALA A 259 -23.88 -1.17 18.15
CA ALA A 259 -24.88 -1.03 17.08
C ALA A 259 -25.93 0.06 17.36
N GLY A 260 -25.96 0.65 18.56
CA GLY A 260 -27.02 1.57 19.01
C GLY A 260 -28.42 0.95 19.11
N ASN A 261 -28.54 -0.36 18.90
CA ASN A 261 -29.79 -1.11 18.93
C ASN A 261 -29.58 -2.44 19.68
N TRP A 262 -30.38 -2.67 20.72
CA TRP A 262 -30.23 -3.82 21.62
C TRP A 262 -30.41 -5.18 20.93
N SER A 263 -31.35 -5.31 19.98
CA SER A 263 -31.57 -6.57 19.26
C SER A 263 -30.44 -6.90 18.26
N TYR A 264 -29.61 -5.91 17.93
CA TYR A 264 -28.41 -6.09 17.13
C TYR A 264 -27.18 -6.32 18.02
N ASN A 265 -26.93 -5.50 19.05
CA ASN A 265 -25.84 -5.70 20.03
C ASN A 265 -25.82 -7.15 20.56
N THR A 266 -26.97 -7.61 21.08
CA THR A 266 -27.11 -8.97 21.64
C THR A 266 -26.73 -10.08 20.66
N ARG A 267 -27.02 -9.89 19.36
CA ARG A 267 -26.90 -10.90 18.30
C ARG A 267 -25.63 -10.75 17.43
N ALA A 268 -24.79 -9.75 17.67
CA ALA A 268 -23.70 -9.38 16.76
C ALA A 268 -22.32 -9.31 17.40
N ILE A 269 -21.31 -9.37 16.54
CA ILE A 269 -19.94 -8.92 16.79
C ILE A 269 -19.66 -7.65 15.98
N GLY A 270 -19.56 -6.50 16.66
CA GLY A 270 -19.06 -5.25 16.08
C GLY A 270 -17.55 -5.24 15.87
N ILE A 271 -17.12 -4.87 14.66
CA ILE A 271 -15.72 -4.67 14.25
C ILE A 271 -15.53 -3.22 13.80
N GLU A 272 -14.68 -2.49 14.51
CA GLU A 272 -14.32 -1.10 14.26
C GLU A 272 -13.08 -0.97 13.38
N HIS A 273 -13.18 -0.13 12.34
CA HIS A 273 -12.11 0.11 11.38
C HIS A 273 -11.64 1.56 11.50
N GLU A 274 -10.35 1.75 11.74
CA GLU A 274 -9.75 3.09 11.85
C GLU A 274 -9.98 3.91 10.58
N GLY A 275 -10.62 5.07 10.72
CA GLY A 275 -10.67 6.09 9.70
C GLY A 275 -11.93 6.96 9.74
N TYR A 276 -12.25 7.53 8.59
CA TYR A 276 -13.38 8.44 8.38
C TYR A 276 -14.09 8.13 7.05
N ILE A 277 -15.42 8.04 7.10
CA ILE A 277 -16.24 7.53 5.99
C ILE A 277 -16.24 8.41 4.72
N ASN A 278 -15.89 9.68 4.86
CA ASN A 278 -15.84 10.67 3.77
C ASN A 278 -14.43 10.83 3.19
N GLN A 279 -13.50 9.92 3.53
CA GLN A 279 -12.10 9.98 3.09
C GLN A 279 -11.67 8.66 2.46
N ASN A 280 -11.25 8.72 1.19
CA ASN A 280 -10.65 7.58 0.52
C ASN A 280 -9.23 7.29 1.07
N GLY A 281 -8.83 6.02 1.14
CA GLY A 281 -7.49 5.58 1.56
C GLY A 281 -7.37 5.03 2.99
N TRP A 282 -8.42 5.11 3.82
CA TRP A 282 -8.42 4.50 5.16
C TRP A 282 -8.59 2.98 5.15
N TYR A 283 -9.39 2.45 4.24
CA TYR A 283 -9.61 1.00 4.14
C TYR A 283 -8.54 0.37 3.25
N THR A 284 -7.39 0.07 3.85
CA THR A 284 -6.25 -0.57 3.19
C THR A 284 -6.47 -2.07 3.02
N ASP A 285 -5.80 -2.68 2.04
CA ASP A 285 -5.79 -4.14 1.84
C ASP A 285 -5.46 -4.88 3.15
N THR A 286 -4.47 -4.41 3.91
CA THR A 286 -4.06 -5.04 5.18
C THR A 286 -5.18 -5.00 6.23
N LEU A 287 -5.92 -3.88 6.34
CA LEU A 287 -7.08 -3.76 7.20
C LEU A 287 -8.23 -4.67 6.73
N TYR A 288 -8.54 -4.68 5.43
CA TYR A 288 -9.54 -5.57 4.85
C TYR A 288 -9.20 -7.05 5.09
N LEU A 289 -7.94 -7.45 4.90
CA LEU A 289 -7.46 -8.83 5.07
C LEU A 289 -7.58 -9.32 6.52
N VAL A 290 -7.21 -8.49 7.50
CA VAL A 290 -7.35 -8.85 8.92
C VAL A 290 -8.82 -8.87 9.33
N SER A 291 -9.61 -7.87 8.93
CA SER A 291 -11.05 -7.82 9.19
C SER A 291 -11.78 -9.03 8.58
N ALA A 292 -11.51 -9.33 7.31
CA ALA A 292 -12.12 -10.46 6.62
C ALA A 292 -11.69 -11.80 7.20
N ARG A 293 -10.47 -11.91 7.76
CA ARG A 293 -10.03 -13.09 8.50
C ARG A 293 -10.78 -13.27 9.82
N ILE A 294 -11.00 -12.20 10.59
CA ILE A 294 -11.82 -12.21 11.81
C ILE A 294 -13.25 -12.65 11.46
N THR A 295 -13.90 -11.97 10.51
CA THR A 295 -15.27 -12.27 10.06
C THR A 295 -15.42 -13.67 9.47
N ARG A 296 -14.42 -14.18 8.73
CA ARG A 296 -14.40 -15.55 8.21
C ARG A 296 -14.31 -16.59 9.33
N THR A 297 -13.53 -16.32 10.38
CA THR A 297 -13.44 -17.21 11.56
C THR A 297 -14.74 -17.16 12.38
N LEU A 298 -15.33 -15.97 12.61
CA LEU A 298 -16.65 -15.82 13.23
C LEU A 298 -17.75 -16.57 12.46
N SER A 299 -17.75 -16.47 11.14
CA SER A 299 -18.67 -17.18 10.26
C SER A 299 -18.52 -18.70 10.32
N ASN A 300 -17.28 -19.21 10.51
CA ASN A 300 -17.05 -20.63 10.72
C ASN A 300 -17.50 -21.08 12.12
N LEU A 301 -17.25 -20.26 13.16
CA LEU A 301 -17.48 -20.61 14.57
C LEU A 301 -18.97 -20.55 14.97
N TYR A 302 -19.69 -19.53 14.51
CA TYR A 302 -21.10 -19.28 14.84
C TYR A 302 -22.05 -19.51 13.65
N SER A 303 -21.57 -20.18 12.59
CA SER A 303 -22.33 -20.49 11.37
C SER A 303 -22.97 -19.28 10.67
N ILE A 304 -22.40 -18.08 10.82
CA ILE A 304 -22.89 -16.85 10.17
C ILE A 304 -22.71 -16.97 8.64
N PRO A 305 -23.76 -16.73 7.83
CA PRO A 305 -23.64 -16.73 6.37
C PRO A 305 -22.61 -15.71 5.85
N LYS A 306 -21.74 -16.14 4.93
CA LYS A 306 -20.65 -15.32 4.36
C LYS A 306 -21.12 -14.42 3.21
N ILE A 307 -22.22 -13.72 3.44
CA ILE A 307 -22.89 -12.84 2.47
C ILE A 307 -23.14 -11.47 3.11
N ARG A 308 -23.22 -10.42 2.28
CA ARG A 308 -23.69 -9.10 2.75
C ARG A 308 -25.21 -9.14 2.87
N ASP A 309 -25.72 -9.24 4.09
CA ASP A 309 -27.15 -9.28 4.39
C ASP A 309 -27.42 -8.80 5.83
N THR A 310 -28.58 -8.19 6.07
CA THR A 310 -28.94 -7.64 7.40
C THR A 310 -29.16 -8.72 8.47
N SER A 311 -29.37 -9.98 8.07
CA SER A 311 -29.38 -11.14 8.96
C SER A 311 -27.98 -11.66 9.31
N ALA A 312 -26.93 -11.30 8.56
CA ALA A 312 -25.59 -11.87 8.62
C ALA A 312 -24.46 -10.82 8.70
N ILE A 313 -23.80 -10.47 7.59
CA ILE A 313 -22.72 -9.46 7.57
C ILE A 313 -23.27 -8.14 7.02
N LEU A 314 -23.19 -7.07 7.81
CA LEU A 314 -23.81 -5.78 7.49
C LEU A 314 -22.94 -4.59 7.93
N GLY A 315 -23.16 -3.41 7.34
CA GLY A 315 -22.68 -2.16 7.92
C GLY A 315 -23.50 -1.74 9.14
N HIS A 316 -23.12 -0.66 9.81
CA HIS A 316 -23.96 -0.05 10.85
C HIS A 316 -25.25 0.57 10.26
N ASN A 317 -25.32 0.77 8.94
CA ASN A 317 -26.13 1.84 8.32
C ASN A 317 -27.46 1.50 7.57
N GLN A 318 -28.10 0.34 7.45
CA GLN A 318 -27.97 -1.07 7.86
C GLN A 318 -28.38 -1.57 9.28
N VAL A 319 -28.62 -0.74 10.31
CA VAL A 319 -29.18 -1.19 11.63
C VAL A 319 -30.41 -0.35 12.06
N PRO A 320 -31.64 -0.89 12.14
CA PRO A 320 -32.85 -0.13 12.51
C PRO A 320 -32.73 0.81 13.73
N GLY A 321 -33.40 1.97 13.64
CA GLY A 321 -32.75 3.26 13.96
C GLY A 321 -32.96 3.92 15.34
N CYS A 322 -33.58 5.12 15.31
CA CYS A 322 -32.94 6.36 15.78
C CYS A 322 -33.38 6.97 17.12
N ASN A 323 -34.32 6.40 17.87
CA ASN A 323 -35.18 7.17 18.79
C ASN A 323 -34.52 7.61 20.14
N SER A 324 -33.19 7.71 20.23
CA SER A 324 -32.46 8.21 21.40
C SER A 324 -31.04 8.68 21.01
N PRO A 325 -30.38 9.54 21.81
CA PRO A 325 -28.94 9.74 21.71
C PRO A 325 -28.23 8.38 21.89
N GLY A 326 -27.42 7.97 20.91
CA GLY A 326 -26.83 6.62 20.86
C GLY A 326 -27.70 5.55 20.17
N GLY A 327 -28.80 5.92 19.51
CA GLY A 327 -29.64 5.01 18.72
C GLY A 327 -29.00 4.50 17.43
N GLY A 328 -29.54 3.40 16.89
CA GLY A 328 -28.94 2.64 15.77
C GLY A 328 -29.02 3.28 14.38
N GLY A 329 -28.28 2.68 13.44
CA GLY A 329 -28.04 3.21 12.10
C GLY A 329 -29.03 2.84 11.00
N TYR A 330 -30.21 3.43 10.99
CA TYR A 330 -30.91 3.75 9.74
C TYR A 330 -31.57 5.11 9.94
N SER A 331 -31.18 6.07 9.09
CA SER A 331 -31.28 7.52 9.26
C SER A 331 -30.39 8.20 10.33
N CYS A 332 -29.58 7.47 11.12
CA CYS A 332 -28.64 8.06 12.10
C CYS A 332 -27.14 7.74 11.94
N HIS A 333 -26.79 6.62 11.31
CA HIS A 333 -25.39 6.28 11.02
C HIS A 333 -25.21 6.04 9.53
N THR A 334 -24.00 6.29 9.05
CA THR A 334 -23.62 6.25 7.63
C THR A 334 -22.42 5.34 7.38
N ASP A 335 -21.74 4.86 8.42
CA ASP A 335 -20.58 3.97 8.35
C ASP A 335 -20.95 2.51 7.98
N PRO A 336 -20.05 1.77 7.27
CA PRO A 336 -18.67 2.12 6.92
C PRO A 336 -18.53 3.05 5.69
N GLY A 337 -19.64 3.58 5.16
CA GLY A 337 -19.61 4.66 4.18
C GLY A 337 -19.37 4.24 2.73
N PRO A 338 -19.30 5.22 1.81
CA PRO A 338 -19.24 4.98 0.36
C PRO A 338 -17.91 4.38 -0.12
N TYR A 339 -16.81 4.57 0.61
CA TYR A 339 -15.49 4.03 0.23
C TYR A 339 -15.26 2.58 0.68
N TRP A 340 -16.18 1.97 1.43
CA TRP A 340 -16.05 0.57 1.86
C TRP A 340 -16.46 -0.40 0.74
N ASP A 341 -15.49 -1.11 0.18
CA ASP A 341 -15.71 -2.10 -0.88
C ASP A 341 -16.28 -3.40 -0.32
N TRP A 342 -17.60 -3.46 -0.29
CA TRP A 342 -18.37 -4.64 0.07
C TRP A 342 -18.15 -5.85 -0.85
N LYS A 343 -17.77 -5.68 -2.12
CA LYS A 343 -17.51 -6.80 -3.04
C LYS A 343 -16.16 -7.44 -2.70
N TYR A 344 -15.11 -6.62 -2.58
CA TYR A 344 -13.78 -7.07 -2.17
C TYR A 344 -13.80 -7.70 -0.77
N TYR A 345 -14.45 -7.05 0.20
CA TYR A 345 -14.52 -7.54 1.58
C TYR A 345 -15.15 -8.92 1.69
N ILE A 346 -16.34 -9.12 1.10
CA ILE A 346 -17.04 -10.41 1.18
C ILE A 346 -16.29 -11.51 0.40
N ALA A 347 -15.56 -11.17 -0.67
CA ALA A 347 -14.71 -12.13 -1.37
C ALA A 347 -13.53 -12.63 -0.50
N LEU A 348 -12.88 -11.74 0.25
CA LEU A 348 -11.88 -12.13 1.26
C LEU A 348 -12.50 -12.97 2.38
N VAL A 349 -13.70 -12.63 2.86
CA VAL A 349 -14.45 -13.43 3.87
C VAL A 349 -14.78 -14.82 3.34
N ASN A 350 -15.01 -14.98 2.05
CA ASN A 350 -15.25 -16.29 1.42
C ASN A 350 -13.99 -17.12 1.17
N GLY A 351 -12.79 -16.57 1.38
CA GLY A 351 -11.55 -17.33 1.42
C GLY A 351 -10.43 -16.84 0.50
N LEU A 352 -10.65 -15.79 -0.31
CA LEU A 352 -9.58 -15.24 -1.13
C LEU A 352 -8.42 -14.72 -0.26
N SER A 353 -7.22 -14.88 -0.79
CA SER A 353 -5.97 -14.38 -0.25
C SER A 353 -5.54 -13.09 -0.96
N TRP A 354 -4.61 -12.36 -0.34
CA TRP A 354 -3.99 -11.16 -0.92
C TRP A 354 -3.15 -11.41 -2.17
N LYS A 355 -2.88 -12.67 -2.52
CA LYS A 355 -2.21 -13.06 -3.76
C LYS A 355 -3.20 -13.35 -4.89
N ASP A 356 -4.46 -13.58 -4.55
CA ASP A 356 -5.53 -13.80 -5.50
C ASP A 356 -6.04 -12.46 -6.02
N THR A 357 -6.64 -12.46 -7.21
CA THR A 357 -7.13 -11.22 -7.82
C THR A 357 -8.50 -11.46 -8.42
N LEU A 358 -9.53 -10.92 -7.76
CA LEU A 358 -10.92 -10.93 -8.20
C LEU A 358 -11.19 -9.68 -9.06
N PHE A 359 -11.92 -9.88 -10.15
CA PHE A 359 -12.50 -8.82 -10.96
C PHE A 359 -13.97 -9.12 -11.22
N ASP A 360 -14.73 -8.05 -11.40
CA ASP A 360 -16.18 -7.96 -11.52
C ASP A 360 -16.49 -7.15 -12.80
N GLU A 361 -17.69 -7.19 -13.36
CA GLU A 361 -17.99 -6.47 -14.61
C GLU A 361 -18.01 -4.95 -14.47
N PHE A 362 -18.19 -4.42 -13.25
CA PHE A 362 -17.91 -3.01 -12.92
C PHE A 362 -16.44 -2.74 -12.60
N SER A 363 -15.58 -3.75 -12.52
CA SER A 363 -14.18 -3.54 -12.17
C SER A 363 -13.45 -2.70 -13.21
N ASN A 364 -12.54 -1.89 -12.70
CA ASN A 364 -11.81 -0.91 -13.47
C ASN A 364 -11.04 -1.48 -14.68
N ASN A 365 -10.70 -2.78 -14.72
CA ASN A 365 -10.06 -3.39 -15.89
C ASN A 365 -10.95 -4.38 -16.68
N PHE A 366 -12.26 -4.34 -16.47
CA PHE A 366 -13.24 -4.87 -17.42
C PHE A 366 -13.37 -3.93 -18.63
N LYS A 367 -13.57 -4.51 -19.81
CA LYS A 367 -13.86 -3.78 -21.06
C LYS A 367 -14.83 -4.60 -21.91
N ARG A 368 -16.01 -4.05 -22.21
CA ARG A 368 -16.92 -4.57 -23.24
C ARG A 368 -16.92 -3.73 -24.52
N PHE A 369 -17.28 -4.34 -25.64
CA PHE A 369 -17.43 -3.74 -26.96
C PHE A 369 -18.65 -4.36 -27.68
N GLY A 370 -19.21 -3.61 -28.61
CA GLY A 370 -20.47 -3.88 -29.32
C GLY A 370 -21.32 -2.60 -29.40
N PRO A 371 -22.26 -2.47 -30.34
CA PRO A 371 -23.14 -1.32 -30.41
C PRO A 371 -24.04 -1.27 -29.18
N TYR A 372 -23.92 -0.17 -28.42
CA TYR A 372 -24.53 -0.01 -27.10
C TYR A 372 -26.05 -0.10 -27.15
N ASP A 373 -26.66 0.54 -28.16
CA ASP A 373 -28.11 0.74 -28.28
C ASP A 373 -28.88 -0.44 -28.92
N SER A 374 -28.25 -1.62 -29.07
CA SER A 374 -28.88 -2.76 -29.77
C SER A 374 -28.69 -4.14 -29.13
N TRP A 375 -27.49 -4.51 -28.65
CA TRP A 375 -27.17 -5.93 -28.36
C TRP A 375 -26.53 -6.22 -26.99
N TRP A 376 -26.34 -5.22 -26.13
CA TRP A 376 -25.94 -5.44 -24.74
C TRP A 376 -27.11 -5.18 -23.79
N PHE A 377 -27.25 -6.04 -22.79
CA PHE A 377 -28.31 -5.97 -21.78
C PHE A 377 -27.74 -6.14 -20.37
N ASP A 378 -28.46 -5.63 -19.39
CA ASP A 378 -28.06 -5.60 -17.97
C ASP A 378 -28.91 -6.60 -17.15
N SER A 379 -28.49 -6.91 -15.93
CA SER A 379 -29.27 -7.73 -14.99
C SER A 379 -28.86 -7.49 -13.54
N LEU A 380 -29.84 -7.15 -12.69
CA LEU A 380 -29.65 -6.85 -11.26
C LEU A 380 -29.48 -8.11 -10.38
N VAL A 381 -28.76 -9.10 -10.90
CA VAL A 381 -28.36 -10.35 -10.24
C VAL A 381 -26.98 -10.74 -10.77
N GLY A 382 -26.09 -11.25 -9.93
CA GLY A 382 -24.73 -11.62 -10.35
C GLY A 382 -23.90 -12.16 -9.20
N TYR A 383 -22.56 -12.12 -9.31
CA TYR A 383 -21.69 -12.52 -8.21
C TYR A 383 -21.98 -11.72 -6.93
N ASN A 384 -22.07 -12.42 -5.80
CA ASN A 384 -22.40 -11.86 -4.47
C ASN A 384 -23.70 -11.04 -4.44
N GLY A 385 -24.70 -11.40 -5.26
CA GLY A 385 -25.96 -10.64 -5.36
C GLY A 385 -25.83 -9.31 -6.10
N GLY A 386 -24.74 -9.13 -6.86
CA GLY A 386 -24.48 -7.96 -7.69
C GLY A 386 -25.28 -7.95 -8.99
N HIS A 387 -24.59 -7.81 -10.11
CA HIS A 387 -25.17 -7.60 -11.43
C HIS A 387 -24.35 -8.36 -12.48
N HIS A 388 -24.85 -8.51 -13.70
CA HIS A 388 -24.04 -8.96 -14.85
C HIS A 388 -24.54 -8.37 -16.17
N PHE A 389 -23.62 -8.16 -17.11
CA PHE A 389 -23.98 -7.88 -18.51
C PHE A 389 -24.29 -9.18 -19.25
N TRP A 390 -25.16 -9.13 -20.24
CA TRP A 390 -25.45 -10.27 -21.12
C TRP A 390 -25.74 -9.85 -22.57
N THR A 391 -25.58 -10.82 -23.48
CA THR A 391 -25.94 -10.72 -24.90
C THR A 391 -26.43 -12.07 -25.43
N TYR A 392 -26.71 -12.19 -26.72
CA TYR A 392 -27.11 -13.43 -27.39
C TYR A 392 -25.96 -14.05 -28.20
N SER A 393 -25.93 -15.38 -28.26
CA SER A 393 -24.94 -16.14 -29.02
C SER A 393 -25.19 -16.13 -30.53
N TRP A 394 -24.11 -16.10 -31.31
CA TRP A 394 -24.17 -16.03 -32.78
C TRP A 394 -23.06 -16.88 -33.44
N THR A 395 -23.26 -17.32 -34.68
CA THR A 395 -22.27 -18.10 -35.45
C THR A 395 -21.44 -17.30 -36.45
N GLY A 396 -21.71 -16.00 -36.59
CA GLY A 396 -20.94 -15.09 -37.44
C GLY A 396 -19.60 -14.63 -36.83
N ALA A 397 -19.07 -13.51 -37.34
CA ALA A 397 -17.94 -12.83 -36.72
C ALA A 397 -18.30 -12.30 -35.32
N ILE A 398 -17.30 -12.11 -34.46
CA ILE A 398 -17.50 -11.56 -33.10
C ILE A 398 -18.01 -10.11 -33.22
N THR A 399 -19.22 -9.83 -32.74
CA THR A 399 -19.78 -8.45 -32.73
C THR A 399 -19.78 -7.84 -31.33
N ASN A 400 -20.08 -8.65 -30.31
CA ASN A 400 -20.06 -8.30 -28.91
C ASN A 400 -18.98 -9.11 -28.19
N TRP A 401 -18.13 -8.45 -27.40
CA TRP A 401 -17.13 -9.14 -26.58
C TRP A 401 -16.82 -8.39 -25.29
N ALA A 402 -16.33 -9.12 -24.30
CA ALA A 402 -15.76 -8.59 -23.07
C ALA A 402 -14.33 -9.09 -22.86
N ARG A 403 -13.53 -8.30 -22.14
CA ARG A 403 -12.19 -8.63 -21.64
C ARG A 403 -12.09 -8.27 -20.17
N TRP A 404 -11.55 -9.19 -19.38
CA TRP A 404 -11.05 -8.94 -18.04
C TRP A 404 -9.51 -8.93 -18.10
N THR A 405 -8.88 -7.81 -17.71
CA THR A 405 -7.41 -7.67 -17.71
C THR A 405 -6.91 -7.42 -16.27
N PRO A 406 -6.53 -8.45 -15.49
CA PRO A 406 -6.02 -8.25 -14.15
C PRO A 406 -4.78 -7.35 -14.08
N ILE A 407 -4.52 -6.85 -12.87
CA ILE A 407 -3.16 -6.47 -12.44
C ILE A 407 -2.73 -7.56 -11.47
N LEU A 408 -1.91 -8.51 -11.92
CA LEU A 408 -1.55 -9.67 -11.10
C LEU A 408 -0.39 -9.30 -10.15
N PRO A 409 -0.49 -9.57 -8.84
CA PRO A 409 0.51 -9.09 -7.87
C PRO A 409 1.87 -9.78 -8.04
N PHE A 410 1.91 -11.02 -8.53
CA PHE A 410 3.12 -11.84 -8.68
C PHE A 410 3.20 -12.55 -10.03
N PRO A 411 4.40 -12.85 -10.55
CA PRO A 411 4.55 -13.89 -11.55
C PRO A 411 4.29 -15.25 -10.90
N GLY A 412 3.55 -16.14 -11.58
CA GLY A 412 3.17 -17.41 -10.98
C GLY A 412 2.15 -18.20 -11.76
N ILE A 413 1.82 -19.37 -11.22
CA ILE A 413 0.70 -20.21 -11.68
C ILE A 413 -0.57 -19.69 -11.01
N TYR A 414 -1.57 -19.27 -11.78
CA TYR A 414 -2.89 -18.92 -11.27
C TYR A 414 -3.95 -19.86 -11.83
N LYS A 415 -4.86 -20.29 -10.96
CA LYS A 415 -6.10 -20.95 -11.32
C LYS A 415 -7.14 -19.90 -11.70
N VAL A 416 -7.62 -19.94 -12.92
CA VAL A 416 -8.58 -18.97 -13.45
C VAL A 416 -9.98 -19.55 -13.35
N LYS A 417 -10.87 -18.88 -12.62
CA LYS A 417 -12.30 -19.22 -12.58
C LYS A 417 -13.17 -18.05 -13.02
N VAL A 418 -14.24 -18.34 -13.75
CA VAL A 418 -15.28 -17.36 -14.13
C VAL A 418 -16.56 -17.66 -13.36
N TYR A 419 -17.31 -16.63 -12.97
CA TYR A 419 -18.62 -16.80 -12.38
C TYR A 419 -19.67 -16.84 -13.50
N ILE A 420 -20.56 -17.84 -13.45
CA ILE A 420 -21.67 -17.98 -14.38
C ILE A 420 -22.96 -17.60 -13.64
N PRO A 421 -23.55 -16.43 -13.92
CA PRO A 421 -24.78 -15.99 -13.28
C PRO A 421 -26.01 -16.75 -13.80
N GLN A 422 -27.07 -16.74 -13.00
CA GLN A 422 -28.36 -17.30 -13.36
C GLN A 422 -28.89 -16.79 -14.70
N ASN A 423 -29.63 -17.68 -15.39
CA ASN A 423 -30.18 -17.47 -16.74
C ASN A 423 -29.15 -17.33 -17.88
N SER A 424 -27.86 -17.53 -17.62
CA SER A 424 -26.88 -17.88 -18.66
C SER A 424 -27.22 -19.25 -19.26
N LYS A 425 -27.15 -19.38 -20.59
CA LYS A 425 -27.58 -20.58 -21.33
C LYS A 425 -26.73 -20.94 -22.55
N ALA A 426 -25.79 -20.10 -22.98
CA ALA A 426 -25.03 -20.31 -24.20
C ALA A 426 -23.83 -21.25 -24.05
N TYR A 427 -23.51 -21.97 -25.13
CA TYR A 427 -22.21 -22.63 -25.30
C TYR A 427 -21.21 -21.67 -25.92
N VAL A 428 -20.23 -21.22 -25.13
CA VAL A 428 -19.35 -20.11 -25.51
C VAL A 428 -17.89 -20.38 -25.22
N ARG A 429 -17.03 -19.62 -25.90
CA ARG A 429 -15.58 -19.77 -25.86
C ARG A 429 -14.90 -18.62 -25.12
N TYR A 430 -14.32 -18.94 -23.97
CA TYR A 430 -13.33 -18.08 -23.32
C TYR A 430 -11.97 -18.24 -24.00
N ARG A 431 -11.21 -17.15 -24.10
CA ARG A 431 -9.80 -17.13 -24.52
C ARG A 431 -8.94 -16.64 -23.37
N ILE A 432 -7.95 -17.43 -22.99
CA ILE A 432 -7.01 -17.13 -21.91
C ILE A 432 -5.68 -16.74 -22.53
N TYR A 433 -5.26 -15.49 -22.33
CA TYR A 433 -4.00 -14.92 -22.79
C TYR A 433 -3.02 -14.93 -21.61
N TYR A 434 -2.02 -15.81 -21.64
CA TYR A 434 -1.09 -16.08 -20.52
C TYR A 434 0.36 -16.06 -21.00
N ARG A 435 1.34 -16.23 -20.11
CA ARG A 435 2.78 -16.01 -20.41
C ARG A 435 3.26 -16.76 -21.65
N ASN A 436 2.81 -18.01 -21.81
CA ASN A 436 3.34 -18.95 -22.80
C ASN A 436 2.41 -19.15 -24.01
N GLY A 437 1.38 -18.31 -24.20
CA GLY A 437 0.51 -18.34 -25.37
C GLY A 437 -0.95 -17.97 -25.11
N VAL A 438 -1.85 -18.49 -25.96
CA VAL A 438 -3.30 -18.33 -25.83
C VAL A 438 -3.96 -19.71 -25.81
N SER A 439 -4.86 -19.93 -24.86
CA SER A 439 -5.68 -21.14 -24.76
C SER A 439 -7.15 -20.79 -25.00
N GLU A 440 -7.88 -21.67 -25.68
CA GLU A 440 -9.33 -21.55 -25.86
C GLU A 440 -10.05 -22.57 -24.96
N LYS A 441 -11.04 -22.13 -24.19
CA LYS A 441 -11.85 -22.96 -23.30
C LYS A 441 -13.33 -22.77 -23.61
N TRP A 442 -13.95 -23.81 -24.15
CA TRP A 442 -15.41 -23.84 -24.32
C TRP A 442 -16.09 -24.18 -23.00
N VAL A 443 -17.20 -23.49 -22.72
CA VAL A 443 -18.03 -23.64 -21.51
C VAL A 443 -19.49 -23.63 -21.94
N ASP A 444 -20.25 -24.66 -21.54
CA ASP A 444 -21.71 -24.64 -21.61
C ASP A 444 -22.25 -23.92 -20.38
N GLN A 445 -22.62 -22.64 -20.53
CA GLN A 445 -23.13 -21.86 -19.41
C GLN A 445 -24.49 -22.37 -18.91
N SER A 446 -25.22 -23.19 -19.69
CA SER A 446 -26.54 -23.70 -19.27
C SER A 446 -26.49 -24.68 -18.10
N LEU A 447 -25.33 -25.32 -17.89
CA LEU A 447 -25.05 -26.31 -16.84
C LEU A 447 -24.81 -25.69 -15.45
N TYR A 448 -24.65 -24.37 -15.39
CA TYR A 448 -24.24 -23.65 -14.17
C TYR A 448 -25.28 -22.59 -13.79
N ASN A 449 -25.38 -22.31 -12.49
CA ASN A 449 -26.32 -21.33 -11.97
C ASN A 449 -25.75 -20.67 -10.71
N ASN A 450 -25.34 -19.40 -10.80
CA ASN A 450 -24.71 -18.64 -9.72
C ASN A 450 -23.45 -19.34 -9.16
N GLN A 451 -22.55 -19.78 -10.05
CA GLN A 451 -21.46 -20.71 -9.72
C GLN A 451 -20.12 -20.33 -10.37
N TRP A 452 -19.02 -20.63 -9.68
CA TRP A 452 -17.65 -20.48 -10.17
C TRP A 452 -17.18 -21.70 -10.98
N VAL A 453 -16.90 -21.49 -12.26
CA VAL A 453 -16.43 -22.51 -13.23
C VAL A 453 -14.93 -22.37 -13.46
N ASP A 454 -14.21 -23.50 -13.40
CA ASP A 454 -12.75 -23.55 -13.57
C ASP A 454 -12.37 -23.60 -15.06
N LEU A 455 -11.60 -22.60 -15.53
CA LEU A 455 -11.08 -22.59 -16.90
C LEU A 455 -9.78 -23.42 -17.00
N GLY A 456 -8.95 -23.39 -15.96
CA GLY A 456 -7.67 -24.08 -15.87
C GLY A 456 -6.62 -23.33 -15.02
N ASN A 457 -5.44 -23.94 -14.88
CA ASN A 457 -4.25 -23.31 -14.28
C ASN A 457 -3.32 -22.81 -15.39
N TYR A 458 -2.84 -21.58 -15.28
CA TYR A 458 -2.01 -20.94 -16.31
C TYR A 458 -0.86 -20.14 -15.67
N GLU A 459 0.30 -20.12 -16.35
CA GLU A 459 1.45 -19.29 -15.96
C GLU A 459 1.26 -17.84 -16.44
N PHE A 460 1.31 -16.89 -15.51
CA PHE A 460 1.19 -15.46 -15.79
C PHE A 460 2.41 -14.68 -15.28
N ASN A 461 2.63 -13.51 -15.89
CA ASN A 461 3.55 -12.49 -15.36
C ASN A 461 2.81 -11.61 -14.33
N ALA A 462 3.56 -10.87 -13.51
CA ALA A 462 3.00 -9.78 -12.70
C ALA A 462 2.58 -8.57 -13.55
N GLY A 463 1.80 -7.67 -12.94
CA GLY A 463 1.35 -6.42 -13.52
C GLY A 463 0.15 -6.56 -14.46
N TYR A 464 -0.06 -5.52 -15.27
CA TYR A 464 -1.15 -5.44 -16.26
C TYR A 464 -0.67 -5.86 -17.64
N SER A 465 -1.36 -6.78 -18.32
CA SER A 465 -1.05 -7.14 -19.71
C SER A 465 -2.27 -7.64 -20.48
N ILE A 466 -2.62 -6.94 -21.57
CA ILE A 466 -3.68 -7.40 -22.49
C ILE A 466 -3.25 -8.69 -23.22
N ASN A 467 -1.97 -8.81 -23.57
CA ASN A 467 -1.47 -9.82 -24.51
C ASN A 467 -1.07 -11.14 -23.87
N ASN A 468 -0.71 -11.14 -22.58
CA ASN A 468 -0.31 -12.33 -21.82
C ASN A 468 -0.71 -12.29 -20.34
N GLY A 469 -1.79 -11.56 -20.04
CA GLY A 469 -2.42 -11.46 -18.72
C GLY A 469 -3.90 -11.04 -18.79
N SER A 470 -4.69 -11.61 -19.70
CA SER A 470 -6.12 -11.30 -19.84
C SER A 470 -6.98 -12.51 -20.22
N ILE A 471 -8.29 -12.42 -19.97
CA ILE A 471 -9.29 -13.34 -20.52
C ILE A 471 -10.27 -12.54 -21.37
N THR A 472 -10.68 -13.08 -22.52
CA THR A 472 -11.84 -12.55 -23.27
C THR A 472 -12.94 -13.59 -23.42
N LEU A 473 -14.17 -13.10 -23.54
CA LEU A 473 -15.35 -13.85 -23.97
C LEU A 473 -15.99 -13.09 -25.13
N GLY A 474 -16.39 -13.79 -26.19
CA GLY A 474 -17.10 -13.22 -27.34
C GLY A 474 -18.45 -13.91 -27.55
N ASP A 475 -19.29 -13.31 -28.37
CA ASP A 475 -20.63 -13.81 -28.75
C ASP A 475 -20.62 -15.08 -29.63
N THR A 476 -19.46 -15.53 -30.12
CA THR A 476 -19.36 -16.72 -30.98
C THR A 476 -19.73 -18.03 -30.28
N THR A 477 -20.66 -18.77 -30.87
CA THR A 477 -21.07 -20.16 -30.54
C THR A 477 -20.79 -21.12 -31.71
N ILE A 478 -21.31 -22.35 -31.62
CA ILE A 478 -21.37 -23.34 -32.70
C ILE A 478 -22.77 -23.37 -33.33
N SER A 479 -22.88 -23.89 -34.56
CA SER A 479 -24.17 -23.98 -35.27
C SER A 479 -25.16 -24.90 -34.54
N GLY A 480 -26.42 -24.46 -34.45
CA GLY A 480 -27.47 -25.10 -33.64
C GLY A 480 -27.50 -24.63 -32.18
N ARG A 481 -26.76 -23.57 -31.82
CA ARG A 481 -26.70 -22.97 -30.47
C ARG A 481 -26.68 -21.44 -30.48
N GLU A 482 -27.18 -20.83 -31.55
CA GLU A 482 -27.45 -19.40 -31.71
C GLU A 482 -28.61 -18.94 -30.80
N ASN A 483 -28.72 -17.63 -30.57
CA ASN A 483 -29.77 -16.96 -29.80
C ASN A 483 -29.90 -17.42 -28.32
N GLN A 484 -28.84 -18.01 -27.75
CA GLN A 484 -28.75 -18.37 -26.33
C GLN A 484 -28.13 -17.23 -25.53
N ARG A 485 -28.63 -16.98 -24.31
CA ARG A 485 -28.11 -15.91 -23.44
C ARG A 485 -26.70 -16.22 -22.92
N ILE A 486 -25.78 -15.27 -23.11
CA ILE A 486 -24.39 -15.33 -22.63
C ILE A 486 -24.24 -14.39 -21.42
N GLY A 487 -23.80 -14.91 -20.28
CA GLY A 487 -23.50 -14.10 -19.08
C GLY A 487 -22.04 -13.62 -19.00
N PHE A 488 -21.85 -12.37 -18.58
CA PHE A 488 -20.57 -11.70 -18.36
C PHE A 488 -20.58 -11.01 -16.97
N ASP A 489 -19.92 -11.64 -16.02
CA ASP A 489 -19.92 -11.33 -14.58
C ASP A 489 -18.45 -11.33 -14.09
N ALA A 490 -18.18 -11.82 -12.89
CA ALA A 490 -16.87 -11.87 -12.27
C ALA A 490 -15.91 -12.95 -12.83
N ILE A 491 -14.61 -12.71 -12.63
CA ILE A 491 -13.50 -13.64 -12.85
C ILE A 491 -12.51 -13.55 -11.68
N VAL A 492 -11.92 -14.67 -11.26
CA VAL A 492 -10.90 -14.70 -10.22
C VAL A 492 -9.67 -15.48 -10.65
N PHE A 493 -8.51 -14.91 -10.36
CA PHE A 493 -7.18 -15.50 -10.53
C PHE A 493 -6.68 -15.92 -9.16
N ILE A 494 -6.68 -17.22 -8.85
CA ILE A 494 -6.29 -17.76 -7.54
C ILE A 494 -4.83 -18.24 -7.63
N TYR A 495 -3.92 -17.62 -6.89
CA TYR A 495 -2.49 -17.91 -6.94
C TYR A 495 -2.22 -19.31 -6.38
N GLN A 496 -1.67 -20.20 -7.22
CA GLN A 496 -1.33 -21.58 -6.84
C GLN A 496 0.15 -21.73 -6.44
N GLY A 497 1.03 -20.83 -6.92
CA GLY A 497 2.46 -20.86 -6.60
C GLY A 497 3.32 -20.03 -7.56
N PRO A 498 4.65 -19.98 -7.33
CA PRO A 498 5.59 -19.39 -8.28
C PRO A 498 5.62 -20.19 -9.59
N LEU A 499 6.29 -19.63 -10.60
CA LEU A 499 6.52 -20.30 -11.89
C LEU A 499 7.45 -21.52 -11.72
N ASN A 500 7.33 -22.49 -12.62
CA ASN A 500 8.19 -23.68 -12.60
C ASN A 500 9.66 -23.30 -12.88
N GLY A 501 10.59 -23.85 -12.09
CA GLY A 501 12.04 -23.67 -12.27
C GLY A 501 12.67 -22.43 -11.59
N CYS A 502 11.92 -21.69 -10.76
CA CYS A 502 12.45 -20.55 -10.02
C CYS A 502 13.25 -20.96 -8.76
N ASN A 503 14.45 -21.48 -8.98
CA ASN A 503 15.34 -21.97 -7.93
C ASN A 503 16.36 -20.90 -7.46
N ASP A 504 16.87 -21.07 -6.25
CA ASP A 504 18.06 -20.35 -5.74
C ASP A 504 19.28 -20.60 -6.64
N ARG A 505 20.19 -19.62 -6.72
CA ARG A 505 21.45 -19.72 -7.46
C ARG A 505 22.63 -19.30 -6.60
N ILE A 506 23.79 -19.91 -6.80
CA ILE A 506 25.07 -19.42 -6.29
C ILE A 506 25.98 -19.22 -7.50
N VAL A 507 26.64 -18.07 -7.57
CA VAL A 507 27.75 -17.81 -8.49
C VAL A 507 29.00 -17.69 -7.65
N ASP A 508 29.85 -18.68 -7.80
CA ASP A 508 31.08 -18.89 -7.06
C ASP A 508 32.28 -18.50 -7.93
N ASP A 509 33.47 -18.25 -7.37
CA ASP A 509 34.59 -17.83 -8.22
C ASP A 509 35.23 -18.98 -9.00
N GLY A 510 35.84 -18.67 -10.15
CA GLY A 510 36.21 -19.64 -11.18
C GLY A 510 35.04 -20.36 -11.87
N ASN A 511 33.85 -20.41 -11.25
CA ASN A 511 32.67 -21.14 -11.69
C ASN A 511 31.85 -20.40 -12.78
N ILE A 512 30.97 -21.14 -13.47
CA ILE A 512 30.16 -20.62 -14.57
C ILE A 512 29.29 -19.45 -14.09
N GLY A 513 29.49 -18.29 -14.70
CA GLY A 513 28.81 -17.04 -14.35
C GLY A 513 29.73 -16.01 -13.67
N TRP A 514 30.92 -16.41 -13.21
CA TRP A 514 31.95 -15.52 -12.71
C TRP A 514 32.90 -15.06 -13.82
N PHE A 515 33.18 -13.76 -13.89
CA PHE A 515 34.05 -13.16 -14.92
C PHE A 515 34.95 -12.08 -14.33
N ALA A 516 36.27 -12.29 -14.36
CA ALA A 516 37.25 -11.29 -13.94
C ALA A 516 37.66 -10.34 -15.07
N TYR A 517 37.87 -9.08 -14.71
CA TYR A 517 38.49 -8.04 -15.51
C TYR A 517 39.69 -7.51 -14.72
N GLY A 518 40.89 -7.67 -15.29
CA GLY A 518 42.16 -7.49 -14.57
C GLY A 518 42.60 -8.75 -13.81
N THR A 519 43.59 -8.62 -12.93
CA THR A 519 44.30 -9.78 -12.36
C THR A 519 43.83 -10.10 -10.95
N TRP A 520 43.17 -11.25 -10.78
CA TRP A 520 42.62 -11.72 -9.50
C TRP A 520 43.24 -13.07 -9.11
N PRO A 521 44.39 -13.10 -8.38
CA PRO A 521 45.07 -14.34 -8.02
C PRO A 521 44.30 -15.18 -6.98
N LEU A 522 44.66 -16.46 -6.91
CA LEU A 522 44.18 -17.43 -5.93
C LEU A 522 44.61 -17.03 -4.50
N GLY A 523 43.68 -17.11 -3.54
CA GLY A 523 43.97 -16.97 -2.12
C GLY A 523 44.76 -18.16 -1.54
N SER A 524 45.59 -17.90 -0.53
CA SER A 524 46.37 -18.94 0.17
C SER A 524 45.60 -19.68 1.27
N TYR A 525 44.29 -19.50 1.35
CA TYR A 525 43.38 -20.09 2.34
C TYR A 525 42.03 -20.36 1.67
N THR A 526 41.21 -21.23 2.29
CA THR A 526 39.90 -21.58 1.73
C THR A 526 38.86 -20.46 1.87
N GLY A 527 37.94 -20.39 0.89
CA GLY A 527 36.77 -19.51 0.86
C GLY A 527 35.47 -20.30 0.91
N TYR A 528 34.49 -19.99 0.06
CA TYR A 528 33.36 -20.88 -0.22
C TYR A 528 33.78 -21.97 -1.22
N ALA A 529 33.19 -23.16 -1.11
CA ALA A 529 33.35 -24.34 -1.98
C ALA A 529 34.76 -24.94 -2.16
N ASP A 530 35.85 -24.17 -2.18
CA ASP A 530 37.19 -24.56 -1.71
C ASP A 530 38.16 -23.36 -1.66
N ASP A 531 38.15 -22.44 -2.64
CA ASP A 531 39.12 -21.34 -2.76
C ASP A 531 38.50 -19.92 -2.66
N TYR A 532 39.29 -18.87 -2.94
CA TYR A 532 38.81 -17.51 -3.17
C TYR A 532 39.79 -16.73 -4.07
N ARG A 533 39.39 -15.58 -4.65
CA ARG A 533 40.31 -14.62 -5.32
C ARG A 533 40.48 -13.31 -4.57
N TYR A 534 41.58 -12.61 -4.83
CA TYR A 534 41.82 -11.28 -4.26
C TYR A 534 42.42 -10.29 -5.27
N ASN A 535 42.33 -8.99 -4.97
CA ASN A 535 43.01 -7.93 -5.72
C ASN A 535 43.28 -6.72 -4.79
N TYR A 536 44.25 -5.87 -5.10
CA TYR A 536 44.64 -4.73 -4.24
C TYR A 536 43.70 -3.53 -4.40
N THR A 537 43.45 -2.80 -3.30
CA THR A 537 42.51 -1.66 -3.26
C THR A 537 42.90 -0.46 -4.12
N SER A 538 44.15 -0.41 -4.59
CA SER A 538 44.69 0.57 -5.54
C SER A 538 44.36 0.29 -7.01
N ASN A 539 44.24 -0.98 -7.39
CA ASN A 539 43.98 -1.43 -8.76
C ASN A 539 42.56 -1.06 -9.20
N ASN A 540 42.34 -0.91 -10.51
CA ASN A 540 41.08 -0.46 -11.10
C ASN A 540 40.33 -1.59 -11.84
N ASP A 541 40.30 -2.75 -11.19
CA ASP A 541 39.83 -4.02 -11.72
C ASP A 541 38.43 -4.36 -11.18
N SER A 542 37.79 -5.39 -11.72
CA SER A 542 36.48 -5.86 -11.21
C SER A 542 36.19 -7.33 -11.52
N VAL A 543 35.25 -7.92 -10.81
CA VAL A 543 34.64 -9.23 -11.13
C VAL A 543 33.13 -9.07 -11.31
N ILE A 544 32.54 -9.88 -12.18
CA ILE A 544 31.09 -9.92 -12.45
C ILE A 544 30.53 -11.30 -12.09
N TYR A 545 29.45 -11.30 -11.32
CA TYR A 545 28.64 -12.45 -10.96
C TYR A 545 27.33 -12.43 -11.75
N ASN A 546 27.19 -13.31 -12.74
CA ASN A 546 26.01 -13.47 -13.60
C ASN A 546 25.26 -14.78 -13.27
N PRO A 547 24.18 -14.73 -12.48
CA PRO A 547 23.44 -15.91 -12.00
C PRO A 547 22.48 -16.54 -13.02
N GLN A 548 22.36 -15.98 -14.23
CA GLN A 548 21.41 -16.45 -15.26
C GLN A 548 19.96 -16.51 -14.73
N ILE A 549 19.39 -15.36 -14.36
CA ILE A 549 18.04 -15.27 -13.80
C ILE A 549 16.97 -15.66 -14.83
N ASN A 550 16.48 -16.90 -14.74
CA ASN A 550 15.36 -17.41 -15.55
C ASN A 550 13.97 -16.93 -15.06
N CYS A 551 13.86 -16.47 -13.80
CA CYS A 551 12.63 -15.97 -13.19
C CYS A 551 12.79 -14.53 -12.71
N PRO A 552 12.39 -13.52 -13.50
CA PRO A 552 12.31 -12.15 -13.02
C PRO A 552 11.42 -12.02 -11.79
N GLY A 553 11.88 -11.30 -10.77
CA GLY A 553 11.23 -11.23 -9.45
C GLY A 553 12.19 -10.82 -8.35
N GLY A 554 11.76 -10.97 -7.09
CA GLY A 554 12.59 -10.64 -5.93
C GLY A 554 13.62 -11.71 -5.61
N TYR A 555 14.81 -11.26 -5.21
CA TYR A 555 15.91 -12.10 -4.73
C TYR A 555 16.55 -11.47 -3.50
N ASN A 556 16.86 -12.29 -2.50
CA ASN A 556 17.71 -11.91 -1.37
C ASN A 556 19.15 -12.31 -1.70
N LEU A 557 20.09 -11.36 -1.65
CA LEU A 557 21.48 -11.60 -2.05
C LEU A 557 22.39 -11.69 -0.83
N ARG A 558 23.29 -12.67 -0.83
CA ARG A 558 24.35 -12.81 0.17
C ARG A 558 25.71 -12.96 -0.51
N ALA A 559 26.75 -12.40 0.08
CA ALA A 559 28.14 -12.62 -0.34
C ALA A 559 28.86 -13.46 0.72
N TRP A 560 29.60 -14.49 0.31
CA TRP A 560 30.54 -15.14 1.23
C TRP A 560 31.81 -14.29 1.32
N ILE A 561 32.34 -14.13 2.53
CA ILE A 561 33.44 -13.20 2.79
C ILE A 561 34.51 -13.86 3.65
N ARG A 562 35.69 -14.11 3.06
CA ARG A 562 36.87 -14.53 3.81
C ARG A 562 37.56 -13.36 4.52
N LYS A 563 37.08 -13.09 5.74
CA LYS A 563 37.57 -12.03 6.64
C LYS A 563 39.07 -12.15 6.94
N GLY A 564 39.72 -11.00 7.17
CA GLY A 564 41.10 -10.95 7.67
C GLY A 564 41.62 -9.53 7.87
N SER A 565 42.79 -9.39 8.51
CA SER A 565 43.33 -8.11 8.99
C SER A 565 43.95 -7.20 7.93
N ASN A 566 44.20 -7.71 6.72
CA ASN A 566 44.65 -6.93 5.55
C ASN A 566 43.56 -6.77 4.47
N ARG A 567 42.29 -7.00 4.81
CA ARG A 567 41.16 -6.84 3.89
C ARG A 567 40.56 -5.43 4.02
N THR A 568 39.92 -4.96 2.95
CA THR A 568 39.21 -3.68 2.89
C THR A 568 38.07 -3.57 3.90
N SER A 569 37.86 -2.37 4.45
CA SER A 569 36.66 -2.03 5.22
C SER A 569 35.47 -1.60 4.33
N GLN A 570 35.68 -1.41 3.02
CA GLN A 570 34.74 -0.79 2.07
C GLN A 570 34.72 -1.49 0.70
N ALA A 571 34.62 -2.82 0.65
CA ALA A 571 34.47 -3.58 -0.60
C ALA A 571 33.22 -3.13 -1.36
N LYS A 572 33.38 -2.70 -2.61
CA LYS A 572 32.35 -2.01 -3.38
C LYS A 572 31.64 -2.95 -4.35
N TYR A 573 30.44 -3.37 -3.98
CA TYR A 573 29.54 -4.14 -4.85
C TYR A 573 28.57 -3.19 -5.57
N ARG A 574 28.18 -3.54 -6.79
CA ARG A 574 27.17 -2.88 -7.61
C ARG A 574 26.21 -3.94 -8.13
N VAL A 575 25.00 -3.98 -7.59
CA VAL A 575 23.92 -4.84 -8.11
C VAL A 575 23.28 -4.12 -9.30
N LEU A 576 23.42 -4.68 -10.49
CA LEU A 576 22.67 -4.25 -11.66
C LEU A 576 21.30 -4.91 -11.61
N LYS A 577 20.25 -4.07 -11.66
CA LYS A 577 18.84 -4.48 -11.54
C LYS A 577 18.09 -4.10 -12.81
N ALA A 578 16.80 -4.40 -12.87
CA ALA A 578 15.97 -4.12 -14.05
C ALA A 578 15.93 -2.63 -14.49
N ASN A 579 16.02 -1.68 -13.54
CA ASN A 579 15.69 -0.26 -13.78
C ASN A 579 16.84 0.71 -13.46
N ALA A 580 17.59 0.42 -12.40
CA ALA A 580 18.65 1.27 -11.86
C ALA A 580 19.54 0.43 -10.94
N ASP A 581 20.83 0.71 -10.92
CA ASP A 581 21.80 -0.06 -10.14
C ASP A 581 21.76 0.32 -8.64
N THR A 582 22.40 -0.49 -7.80
CA THR A 582 22.58 -0.17 -6.37
C THR A 582 23.99 -0.49 -5.94
N ILE A 583 24.67 0.51 -5.38
CA ILE A 583 26.04 0.37 -4.84
C ILE A 583 25.93 0.04 -3.35
N ILE A 584 26.69 -0.96 -2.92
CA ILE A 584 26.74 -1.48 -1.55
C ILE A 584 28.21 -1.51 -1.13
N TYR A 585 28.51 -1.01 0.07
CA TYR A 585 29.84 -1.11 0.65
C TYR A 585 29.81 -2.15 1.76
N LEU A 586 30.74 -3.11 1.71
CA LEU A 586 30.80 -4.24 2.63
C LEU A 586 32.15 -4.30 3.33
N ASN A 587 32.12 -4.47 4.64
CA ASN A 587 33.34 -4.60 5.44
C ASN A 587 33.89 -6.04 5.32
N GLN A 588 35.07 -6.21 4.71
CA GLN A 588 35.80 -7.48 4.62
C GLN A 588 36.93 -7.61 5.66
N PHE A 589 37.27 -6.52 6.36
CA PHE A 589 38.21 -6.53 7.48
C PHE A 589 37.66 -7.31 8.69
N SER A 590 38.52 -8.09 9.34
CA SER A 590 38.42 -8.42 10.78
C SER A 590 39.74 -8.96 11.31
N ASN A 591 39.99 -8.77 12.61
CA ASN A 591 41.06 -9.46 13.33
C ASN A 591 40.65 -10.86 13.80
N ASN A 592 39.37 -11.22 13.73
CA ASN A 592 38.86 -12.55 14.02
C ASN A 592 38.50 -13.30 12.73
N LEU A 593 39.13 -14.45 12.51
CA LEU A 593 38.88 -15.27 11.31
C LEU A 593 37.50 -15.96 11.34
N ASN A 594 36.92 -16.14 12.53
CA ASN A 594 35.59 -16.76 12.71
C ASN A 594 34.43 -15.85 12.24
N ASP A 595 34.70 -14.59 11.90
CA ASP A 595 33.73 -13.66 11.31
C ASP A 595 33.48 -13.95 9.80
N THR A 596 34.09 -15.01 9.27
CA THR A 596 33.97 -15.48 7.88
C THR A 596 32.60 -16.13 7.62
N GLY A 597 31.96 -15.80 6.50
CA GLY A 597 30.74 -16.50 6.07
C GLY A 597 29.83 -15.67 5.17
N TRP A 598 28.57 -16.10 5.03
CA TRP A 598 27.52 -15.43 4.26
C TRP A 598 27.04 -14.12 4.92
N ILE A 599 27.41 -12.97 4.36
CA ILE A 599 26.94 -11.64 4.76
C ILE A 599 25.83 -11.17 3.81
N ASN A 600 24.77 -10.55 4.35
CA ASN A 600 23.65 -10.06 3.56
C ASN A 600 24.02 -8.80 2.74
N LEU A 601 23.73 -8.81 1.45
CA LEU A 601 23.82 -7.64 0.56
C LEU A 601 22.48 -6.88 0.45
N GLY A 602 21.35 -7.54 0.73
CA GLY A 602 20.00 -6.96 0.66
C GLY A 602 19.04 -7.69 -0.28
N SER A 603 17.83 -7.18 -0.40
CA SER A 603 16.76 -7.73 -1.26
C SER A 603 16.55 -6.86 -2.50
N PHE A 604 16.49 -7.48 -3.69
CA PHE A 604 16.47 -6.78 -4.97
C PHE A 604 15.53 -7.43 -5.98
N CYS A 605 14.84 -6.62 -6.79
CA CYS A 605 14.09 -7.08 -7.95
C CYS A 605 15.04 -7.26 -9.14
N LEU A 606 15.24 -8.51 -9.57
CA LEU A 606 16.15 -8.91 -10.64
C LEU A 606 15.39 -9.43 -11.87
N ASN A 607 16.10 -9.49 -12.99
CA ASN A 607 15.67 -10.06 -14.27
C ASN A 607 16.86 -10.73 -14.98
N SER A 608 16.65 -11.27 -16.18
CA SER A 608 17.69 -11.95 -16.99
C SER A 608 18.96 -11.14 -17.27
N ASN A 609 18.91 -9.81 -17.15
CA ASN A 609 20.04 -8.92 -17.42
C ASN A 609 20.81 -8.53 -16.14
N SER A 610 20.29 -8.93 -14.98
CA SER A 610 20.77 -8.54 -13.66
C SER A 610 21.99 -9.37 -13.23
N LYS A 611 22.93 -8.71 -12.55
CA LYS A 611 24.26 -9.24 -12.19
C LYS A 611 24.89 -8.38 -11.11
N VAL A 612 25.81 -8.94 -10.33
CA VAL A 612 26.59 -8.17 -9.33
C VAL A 612 27.98 -7.90 -9.88
N ILE A 613 28.50 -6.68 -9.72
CA ILE A 613 29.89 -6.33 -10.02
C ILE A 613 30.58 -5.95 -8.72
N LEU A 614 31.72 -6.56 -8.42
CA LEU A 614 32.60 -6.14 -7.33
C LEU A 614 33.83 -5.44 -7.91
N TYR A 615 34.16 -4.26 -7.40
CA TYR A 615 35.34 -3.50 -7.82
C TYR A 615 36.50 -3.70 -6.84
N SER A 616 37.73 -3.84 -7.35
CA SER A 616 38.93 -3.81 -6.50
C SER A 616 39.16 -2.42 -5.92
N LYS A 617 38.85 -1.36 -6.67
CA LYS A 617 39.16 0.01 -6.25
C LYS A 617 38.26 0.50 -5.11
N THR A 618 38.85 0.77 -3.96
CA THR A 618 38.18 1.37 -2.79
C THR A 618 38.74 2.75 -2.47
N SER A 619 38.17 3.42 -1.46
CA SER A 619 38.66 4.67 -0.91
C SER A 619 40.05 4.56 -0.26
N GLU A 620 40.44 3.35 0.16
CA GLU A 620 41.71 3.08 0.85
C GLU A 620 42.91 3.06 -0.11
N ASN A 621 42.69 2.80 -1.40
CA ASN A 621 43.63 2.96 -2.53
C ASN A 621 45.08 2.50 -2.20
N SER A 622 45.23 1.28 -1.68
CA SER A 622 46.47 0.77 -1.07
C SER A 622 46.92 -0.56 -1.68
N ASN A 623 48.24 -0.70 -1.86
CA ASN A 623 48.89 -1.95 -2.27
C ASN A 623 49.02 -2.98 -1.12
N ASN A 624 48.68 -2.61 0.12
CA ASN A 624 48.77 -3.49 1.29
C ASN A 624 47.41 -3.98 1.79
N ILE A 625 46.31 -3.46 1.21
CA ILE A 625 44.93 -3.82 1.56
C ILE A 625 44.27 -4.46 0.34
N VAL A 626 43.59 -5.59 0.54
CA VAL A 626 42.95 -6.36 -0.54
C VAL A 626 41.43 -6.38 -0.47
N VAL A 627 40.80 -6.49 -1.63
CA VAL A 627 39.40 -6.87 -1.81
C VAL A 627 39.34 -8.35 -2.17
N ILE A 628 38.42 -9.09 -1.54
CA ILE A 628 38.16 -10.51 -1.76
C ILE A 628 36.96 -10.70 -2.69
N SER A 629 37.14 -11.53 -3.71
CA SER A 629 36.10 -12.16 -4.53
C SER A 629 36.00 -13.61 -4.11
N ASP A 630 34.78 -14.14 -4.05
CA ASP A 630 34.42 -15.43 -3.46
C ASP A 630 33.02 -15.77 -4.02
N ALA A 631 32.07 -16.36 -3.27
CA ALA A 631 30.71 -16.62 -3.76
C ALA A 631 29.66 -15.51 -3.53
N ILE A 632 28.67 -15.41 -4.43
CA ILE A 632 27.39 -14.69 -4.26
C ILE A 632 26.21 -15.66 -4.37
N GLU A 633 25.37 -15.73 -3.34
CA GLU A 633 24.06 -16.39 -3.38
C GLU A 633 22.97 -15.40 -3.84
N PHE A 634 22.10 -15.87 -4.73
CA PHE A 634 20.89 -15.23 -5.21
C PHE A 634 19.69 -16.11 -4.81
N LYS A 635 19.14 -15.89 -3.62
CA LYS A 635 18.04 -16.66 -3.05
C LYS A 635 16.68 -16.12 -3.50
N TYR A 636 15.86 -16.93 -4.16
CA TYR A 636 14.60 -16.47 -4.75
C TYR A 636 13.56 -16.13 -3.68
N ASN A 637 12.89 -14.98 -3.83
CA ASN A 637 11.93 -14.46 -2.87
C ASN A 637 10.60 -14.11 -3.57
N PRO A 638 9.71 -15.10 -3.80
CA PRO A 638 8.43 -14.89 -4.48
C PRO A 638 7.40 -14.10 -3.67
N ASN A 639 7.72 -13.69 -2.44
CA ASN A 639 6.85 -12.84 -1.62
C ASN A 639 7.23 -11.35 -1.71
N MET A 640 8.38 -11.02 -2.30
CA MET A 640 8.82 -9.64 -2.50
C MET A 640 8.05 -9.02 -3.69
N ASN A 641 7.35 -7.92 -3.44
CA ASN A 641 6.64 -7.18 -4.48
C ASN A 641 7.66 -6.55 -5.44
N CYS A 642 7.66 -7.02 -6.69
CA CYS A 642 8.54 -6.55 -7.76
C CYS A 642 7.74 -6.08 -8.99
N ASN A 643 6.60 -5.42 -8.76
CA ASN A 643 5.78 -4.81 -9.82
C ASN A 643 6.49 -3.62 -10.50
N VAL A 644 7.38 -3.96 -11.43
CA VAL A 644 7.84 -3.06 -12.50
C VAL A 644 7.13 -3.51 -13.77
N THR A 645 6.18 -2.72 -14.26
CA THR A 645 5.49 -3.01 -15.52
C THR A 645 6.44 -2.92 -16.71
N SER A 646 6.59 -4.02 -17.45
CA SER A 646 7.47 -4.09 -18.62
C SER A 646 6.98 -3.25 -19.80
N ASN A 647 7.89 -2.49 -20.38
CA ASN A 647 7.88 -2.03 -21.78
C ASN A 647 6.71 -1.13 -22.22
N LYS A 648 6.63 0.05 -21.62
CA LYS A 648 6.49 1.31 -22.39
C LYS A 648 7.56 2.32 -21.91
N GLU A 649 7.82 3.33 -22.77
CA GLU A 649 8.52 4.61 -22.51
C GLU A 649 10.04 4.76 -22.74
N PHE A 650 10.88 3.71 -22.80
CA PHE A 650 12.34 3.93 -23.00
C PHE A 650 12.86 4.07 -24.45
N ASN A 651 11.98 4.13 -25.47
CA ASN A 651 12.36 4.63 -26.80
C ASN A 651 12.34 6.17 -26.89
N ASN A 652 11.85 6.86 -25.85
CA ASN A 652 11.84 8.32 -25.74
C ASN A 652 13.02 8.83 -24.89
N ILE A 653 14.24 8.32 -25.09
CA ILE A 653 15.42 8.94 -24.49
C ILE A 653 15.73 10.24 -25.25
N TRP A 654 15.80 11.33 -24.50
CA TRP A 654 16.28 12.63 -24.95
C TRP A 654 17.00 13.32 -23.79
N THR A 655 17.96 14.18 -24.10
CA THR A 655 18.62 15.02 -23.10
C THR A 655 18.40 16.49 -23.44
N ILE A 656 17.80 17.22 -22.50
CA ILE A 656 17.60 18.67 -22.59
C ILE A 656 18.59 19.39 -21.67
N LYS A 657 19.24 20.43 -22.19
CA LYS A 657 20.13 21.30 -21.43
C LYS A 657 19.91 22.75 -21.82
N LEU A 658 19.65 23.61 -20.84
CA LEU A 658 19.65 25.06 -21.01
C LEU A 658 21.06 25.58 -20.69
N GLU A 659 21.75 26.09 -21.71
CA GLU A 659 23.08 26.68 -21.57
C GLU A 659 23.00 28.12 -21.02
N ASN A 660 24.05 28.58 -20.35
CA ASN A 660 24.11 29.92 -19.73
C ASN A 660 23.94 31.09 -20.72
N ASN A 661 24.10 30.84 -22.03
CA ASN A 661 23.85 31.84 -23.08
C ASN A 661 22.38 31.90 -23.54
N GLY A 662 21.49 31.07 -23.00
CA GLY A 662 20.07 30.99 -23.38
C GLY A 662 19.75 30.01 -24.51
N VAL A 663 20.70 29.18 -24.96
CA VAL A 663 20.42 28.11 -25.93
C VAL A 663 19.93 26.85 -25.24
N VAL A 664 18.80 26.31 -25.69
CA VAL A 664 18.31 24.99 -25.27
C VAL A 664 18.84 23.95 -26.25
N LYS A 665 19.76 23.09 -25.81
CA LYS A 665 20.23 21.92 -26.57
C LYS A 665 19.32 20.73 -26.28
N ILE A 666 18.92 20.01 -27.32
CA ILE A 666 18.03 18.84 -27.23
C ILE A 666 18.59 17.72 -28.09
N ASN A 667 19.11 16.66 -27.46
CA ASN A 667 19.42 15.42 -28.15
C ASN A 667 18.16 14.52 -28.17
N LEU A 668 17.73 14.04 -29.34
CA LEU A 668 16.55 13.18 -29.49
C LEU A 668 16.93 11.79 -30.00
N GLY A 669 16.32 10.73 -29.45
CA GLY A 669 16.47 9.36 -29.99
C GLY A 669 15.80 9.12 -31.35
N ILE A 670 14.78 9.91 -31.71
CA ILE A 670 13.99 9.77 -32.94
C ILE A 670 13.60 11.15 -33.52
N ASN A 671 13.29 11.20 -34.82
CA ASN A 671 12.60 12.34 -35.44
C ASN A 671 11.18 12.44 -34.87
N ARG A 672 10.75 13.63 -34.41
CA ARG A 672 9.37 13.87 -33.94
C ARG A 672 9.07 15.36 -33.80
N ASN A 673 7.78 15.70 -33.81
CA ASN A 673 7.31 16.98 -33.28
C ASN A 673 7.58 17.05 -31.76
N ILE A 674 7.86 18.24 -31.25
CA ILE A 674 8.11 18.49 -29.82
C ILE A 674 7.48 19.81 -29.36
N SER A 675 7.06 19.84 -28.10
CA SER A 675 6.53 21.02 -27.42
C SER A 675 7.44 21.45 -26.27
N LEU A 676 8.04 22.64 -26.40
CA LEU A 676 8.93 23.27 -25.42
C LEU A 676 8.31 24.58 -24.92
N LYS A 677 8.09 24.71 -23.61
CA LYS A 677 7.47 25.90 -22.99
C LYS A 677 8.27 26.32 -21.77
N VAL A 678 8.83 27.53 -21.77
CA VAL A 678 9.65 28.05 -20.65
C VAL A 678 8.86 29.09 -19.88
N TYR A 679 8.94 29.01 -18.55
CA TYR A 679 8.27 29.87 -17.58
C TYR A 679 9.31 30.51 -16.67
N SER A 680 9.04 31.73 -16.18
CA SER A 680 9.81 32.29 -15.07
C SER A 680 9.48 31.57 -13.75
N ILE A 681 10.33 31.74 -12.73
CA ILE A 681 10.08 31.19 -11.39
C ILE A 681 8.75 31.64 -10.75
N ASN A 682 8.14 32.74 -11.25
CA ASN A 682 6.82 33.22 -10.84
C ASN A 682 5.67 32.65 -11.71
N GLY A 683 5.89 31.55 -12.44
CA GLY A 683 4.86 30.84 -13.21
C GLY A 683 4.42 31.48 -14.53
N ARG A 684 4.95 32.65 -14.92
CA ARG A 684 4.61 33.31 -16.19
C ARG A 684 5.36 32.66 -17.35
N LYS A 685 4.65 32.22 -18.40
CA LYS A 685 5.28 31.74 -19.65
C LYS A 685 6.07 32.87 -20.32
N VAL A 686 7.32 32.60 -20.70
CA VAL A 686 8.29 33.56 -21.27
C VAL A 686 8.87 33.11 -22.62
N TYR A 687 8.77 31.83 -22.97
CA TYR A 687 9.15 31.30 -24.29
C TYR A 687 8.32 30.07 -24.64
N GLU A 688 8.12 29.81 -25.92
CA GLU A 688 7.40 28.67 -26.45
C GLU A 688 7.96 28.31 -27.84
N PHE A 689 8.11 27.00 -28.10
CA PHE A 689 8.46 26.42 -29.38
C PHE A 689 7.65 25.14 -29.55
N ASP A 690 6.98 24.99 -30.68
CA ASP A 690 6.25 23.79 -31.08
C ASP A 690 6.68 23.49 -32.53
N GLY A 691 7.23 22.29 -32.82
CA GLY A 691 7.77 21.99 -34.16
C GLY A 691 8.56 20.69 -34.29
N ASP A 692 8.87 20.28 -35.53
CA ASP A 692 9.57 19.03 -35.83
C ASP A 692 11.08 19.14 -35.65
N LEU A 693 11.65 18.24 -34.85
CA LEU A 693 13.09 18.06 -34.68
C LEU A 693 13.53 16.66 -35.13
N LYS A 694 14.82 16.54 -35.45
CA LYS A 694 15.44 15.30 -35.93
C LYS A 694 16.12 14.54 -34.79
N ALA A 695 16.33 13.24 -34.99
CA ALA A 695 17.19 12.43 -34.14
C ALA A 695 18.62 13.01 -34.10
N GLY A 696 19.28 12.89 -32.95
CA GLY A 696 20.55 13.56 -32.66
C GLY A 696 20.37 14.94 -32.00
N TYR A 697 21.45 15.71 -31.96
CA TYR A 697 21.49 17.03 -31.30
C TYR A 697 20.86 18.13 -32.15
N ASN A 698 19.94 18.87 -31.53
CA ASN A 698 19.28 20.06 -32.04
C ASN A 698 19.54 21.23 -31.08
N GLU A 699 19.48 22.47 -31.58
CA GLU A 699 19.62 23.69 -30.75
C GLU A 699 18.47 24.66 -31.00
N ILE A 700 17.76 25.05 -29.93
CA ILE A 700 16.72 26.07 -29.95
C ILE A 700 17.27 27.33 -29.28
N LYS A 701 17.37 28.41 -30.05
CA LYS A 701 17.84 29.71 -29.55
C LYS A 701 16.68 30.45 -28.88
N THR A 702 16.85 30.79 -27.60
CA THR A 702 15.87 31.57 -26.83
C THR A 702 16.42 32.96 -26.49
N ASN A 703 15.53 33.91 -26.20
CA ASN A 703 15.89 35.28 -25.80
C ASN A 703 16.00 35.45 -24.26
N LEU A 704 16.27 34.36 -23.53
CA LEU A 704 16.34 34.37 -22.07
C LEU A 704 17.56 35.16 -21.55
N LYS A 705 17.37 35.85 -20.42
CA LYS A 705 18.39 36.62 -19.70
C LYS A 705 18.77 35.87 -18.42
N ASP A 706 19.52 36.50 -17.53
CA ASP A 706 19.85 35.92 -16.22
C ASP A 706 18.61 35.75 -15.34
N GLY A 707 18.51 34.60 -14.66
CA GLY A 707 17.34 34.27 -13.85
C GLY A 707 17.11 32.77 -13.65
N VAL A 708 16.12 32.45 -12.82
CA VAL A 708 15.65 31.07 -12.60
C VAL A 708 14.44 30.81 -13.48
N TYR A 709 14.52 29.74 -14.27
CA TYR A 709 13.49 29.36 -15.24
C TYR A 709 13.04 27.92 -15.03
N ILE A 710 11.76 27.70 -15.30
CA ILE A 710 11.11 26.39 -15.29
C ILE A 710 10.85 26.04 -16.76
N LEU A 711 11.56 25.05 -17.26
CA LEU A 711 11.46 24.56 -18.63
C LEU A 711 10.55 23.33 -18.63
N ARG A 712 9.44 23.41 -19.37
CA ARG A 712 8.53 22.28 -19.60
C ARG A 712 8.74 21.72 -21.00
N PHE A 713 8.86 20.40 -21.13
CA PHE A 713 9.12 19.73 -22.40
C PHE A 713 8.41 18.38 -22.44
N GLU A 714 7.57 18.12 -23.44
CA GLU A 714 6.79 16.87 -23.57
C GLU A 714 5.97 16.49 -22.31
N GLY A 715 5.62 17.48 -21.48
CA GLY A 715 4.93 17.31 -20.20
C GLY A 715 5.85 17.47 -18.98
N GLU A 716 7.08 16.94 -19.07
CA GLU A 716 8.12 16.95 -18.02
C GLU A 716 8.60 18.36 -17.64
N ILE A 717 9.11 18.51 -16.42
CA ILE A 717 9.48 19.81 -15.83
C ILE A 717 10.92 19.82 -15.31
N TYR A 718 11.71 20.78 -15.80
CA TYR A 718 13.11 20.99 -15.41
C TYR A 718 13.32 22.39 -14.85
N LYS A 719 14.05 22.50 -13.73
CA LYS A 719 14.39 23.77 -13.09
C LYS A 719 15.85 24.12 -13.39
N TRP A 720 16.08 25.23 -14.09
CA TRP A 720 17.41 25.69 -14.50
C TRP A 720 17.68 27.12 -14.01
N ILE A 721 18.97 27.46 -13.86
CA ILE A 721 19.42 28.79 -13.45
C ILE A 721 20.38 29.32 -14.52
N ILE A 722 20.00 30.40 -15.20
CA ILE A 722 20.89 31.13 -16.09
C ILE A 722 21.67 32.16 -15.27
N LYS A 723 22.99 32.09 -15.38
CA LYS A 723 23.93 33.15 -15.01
C LYS A 723 24.96 33.27 -16.15
N ARG A 724 24.98 34.41 -16.82
CA ARG A 724 26.01 34.82 -17.77
C ARG A 724 27.31 35.18 -17.05
#